data_AF-A0A4Y9SMT3-F1
#
_entry.id   AF-A0A4Y9SMT3-F1
#
_cell.length_a   1.000
_cell.length_b   1.000
_cell.length_c   1.000
_cell.angle_alpha   90.00
_cell.angle_beta   90.00
_cell.angle_gamma   90.00
#
_symmetry.space_group_name_H-M   'P 1'
#
loop_
_entity.id
_entity.type
_entity.pdbx_description
1 polymer ?
#
loop_
_entity_poly.entity_id
_entity_poly.type
_entity_poly.pdbx_seq_one_letter_code
_entity_poly.pdbx_strand_id
1 'polypeptide(L)'
;MTKHHKQGRPGGNQGSGKADQLFAAGLNFHRQGQLDQAMQAYEQVLKLTPRHFDALHHIGILAFQKKNYPLSVDFLRLALSVNANVASAHANLGNTLKEMGQLEEALLNYDRALSLNGRDADTCYNRGAALHALGRLEDALQSYDSALAINGKDHQAWQSRAVVLKDLAQFEAARESLTRALALDPGSVEAQWGKALLDLQFGRYTEGWRGYESRWNMPSLTVYDGERPQGAAWLGQGSLQGKTILLYAEQGLGDTLQFCRYVPMVAQLGARVILEVPAALAGLLGSLAGVSQLLVKGAARPSYDCHCALMSLPLAFGTQVETIPAQVPYLSSDPQKVAEWAARLGAQDRPRVGVVWSGNSRHGNDRSRSIALSGFARLFSDRYEFVVLQKEVSSSDRALLETLPGVRQFSEAIADFSDTAALCELMDLVITVDTSVAHLAGALGKPAWVLLAIHPDWRWLLERKDSPWYPGVHLYRQTRRDDWAPVLQQVREDLALLPAYDGCPACGRGMVPHDVVDFNKSCGEAHGRYLPLAGTAVYYHRCPGCGFAQAPAFRQWTRQAFRAHLYNDDYAAVDPDGVSVRPLQNADFVHQLFGESRAAIRHLDYGAGSGLLSATLRERQWDSLAYDPFADDERKPTQLGKFNFITAFAAFERAPDVKALMADLLALMDEECVLIFSTRFSDGQLQPNTRLTWWYAAPRNGHISLFSKRSLVLLAEQRGLQFGSFNEDTHCLFGRLPAWGRKLLGG
;
A
#
# COMPACT_ATOMS: atom_id res chain seq x y z
N MET A 1 80.11 4.34 -71.78
CA MET A 1 79.50 5.51 -71.11
C MET A 1 78.15 5.82 -71.74
N THR A 2 77.25 6.45 -70.98
CA THR A 2 76.10 7.28 -71.43
C THR A 2 75.04 6.75 -72.42
N LYS A 3 73.84 6.56 -71.84
CA LYS A 3 72.52 7.09 -72.27
C LYS A 3 71.63 6.34 -73.28
N HIS A 4 70.51 5.86 -72.69
CA HIS A 4 69.11 5.94 -73.15
C HIS A 4 68.61 5.07 -74.32
N HIS A 5 67.69 4.16 -73.99
CA HIS A 5 66.27 4.41 -74.27
C HIS A 5 65.35 3.87 -73.16
N LYS A 6 64.17 4.51 -72.99
CA LYS A 6 63.09 4.10 -72.07
C LYS A 6 62.02 3.31 -72.82
N GLN A 7 61.66 2.13 -72.33
CA GLN A 7 60.33 1.51 -72.42
C GLN A 7 60.20 0.54 -71.22
N GLY A 8 59.09 0.40 -70.49
CA GLY A 8 57.85 1.18 -70.42
C GLY A 8 56.88 0.50 -69.43
N ARG A 9 56.07 1.26 -68.67
CA ARG A 9 54.83 0.83 -67.98
C ARG A 9 54.12 2.01 -67.28
N PRO A 10 53.13 2.65 -67.91
CA PRO A 10 52.11 3.45 -67.24
C PRO A 10 50.81 2.63 -67.06
N GLY A 11 50.08 2.79 -65.95
CA GLY A 11 48.72 2.21 -65.85
C GLY A 11 48.18 1.79 -64.47
N GLY A 12 48.95 1.94 -63.37
CA GLY A 12 48.53 1.38 -62.07
C GLY A 12 47.90 2.33 -61.03
N ASN A 13 48.02 3.66 -61.19
CA ASN A 13 47.93 4.58 -60.03
C ASN A 13 47.07 5.86 -60.23
N GLN A 14 46.16 5.89 -61.20
CA GLN A 14 45.23 7.03 -61.39
C GLN A 14 43.83 6.78 -60.82
N GLY A 15 43.38 5.53 -60.75
CA GLY A 15 42.06 5.17 -60.20
C GLY A 15 41.97 5.35 -58.69
N SER A 16 43.02 4.95 -57.96
CA SER A 16 43.19 5.12 -56.51
C SER A 16 43.09 6.58 -56.11
N GLY A 17 43.99 7.43 -56.61
CA GLY A 17 44.03 8.85 -56.24
C GLY A 17 42.73 9.62 -56.57
N LYS A 18 41.96 9.18 -57.58
CA LYS A 18 40.63 9.75 -57.87
C LYS A 18 39.56 9.25 -56.89
N ALA A 19 39.61 7.98 -56.50
CA ALA A 19 38.73 7.44 -55.45
C ALA A 19 38.98 8.14 -54.10
N ASP A 20 40.24 8.34 -53.72
CA ASP A 20 40.63 9.04 -52.48
C ASP A 20 40.09 10.49 -52.46
N GLN A 21 40.20 11.21 -53.58
CA GLN A 21 39.65 12.56 -53.74
C GLN A 21 38.12 12.60 -53.63
N LEU A 22 37.43 11.65 -54.25
CA LEU A 22 35.97 11.54 -54.16
C LEU A 22 35.50 11.16 -52.74
N PHE A 23 36.25 10.30 -52.05
CA PHE A 23 35.97 9.95 -50.66
C PHE A 23 36.15 11.15 -49.72
N ALA A 24 37.24 11.92 -49.89
CA ALA A 24 37.47 13.15 -49.14
C ALA A 24 36.39 14.22 -49.41
N ALA A 25 35.90 14.34 -50.65
CA ALA A 25 34.76 15.20 -50.97
C ALA A 25 33.46 14.72 -50.30
N GLY A 26 33.19 13.41 -50.32
CA GLY A 26 32.05 12.80 -49.62
C GLY A 26 32.06 13.07 -48.11
N LEU A 27 33.23 12.93 -47.47
CA LEU A 27 33.43 13.30 -46.06
C LEU A 27 33.12 14.78 -45.78
N ASN A 28 33.51 15.67 -46.68
CA ASN A 28 33.25 17.10 -46.53
C ASN A 28 31.74 17.42 -46.65
N PHE A 29 31.06 16.87 -47.67
CA PHE A 29 29.61 16.98 -47.81
C PHE A 29 28.87 16.40 -46.59
N HIS A 30 29.33 15.26 -46.07
CA HIS A 30 28.75 14.62 -44.89
C HIS A 30 28.84 15.52 -43.65
N ARG A 31 30.02 16.13 -43.40
CA ARG A 31 30.21 17.09 -42.29
C ARG A 31 29.37 18.36 -42.42
N GLN A 32 29.02 18.76 -43.65
CA GLN A 32 28.16 19.90 -43.95
C GLN A 32 26.65 19.56 -43.93
N GLY A 33 26.28 18.31 -43.61
CA GLY A 33 24.89 17.84 -43.63
C GLY A 33 24.32 17.65 -45.04
N GLN A 34 25.14 17.74 -46.08
CA GLN A 34 24.74 17.56 -47.48
C GLN A 34 24.66 16.07 -47.85
N LEU A 35 23.76 15.34 -47.19
CA LEU A 35 23.70 13.87 -47.16
C LEU A 35 23.46 13.23 -48.54
N ASP A 36 22.85 13.92 -49.49
CA ASP A 36 22.67 13.43 -50.87
C ASP A 36 23.94 13.56 -51.70
N GLN A 37 24.66 14.68 -51.57
CA GLN A 37 25.95 14.89 -52.24
C GLN A 37 27.03 13.97 -51.66
N ALA A 38 27.00 13.73 -50.34
CA ALA A 38 27.84 12.73 -49.68
C ALA A 38 27.57 11.31 -50.21
N MET A 39 26.30 10.91 -50.33
CA MET A 39 25.91 9.61 -50.88
C MET A 39 26.42 9.44 -52.31
N GLN A 40 26.16 10.41 -53.19
CA GLN A 40 26.63 10.40 -54.58
C GLN A 40 28.15 10.32 -54.66
N ALA A 41 28.90 11.03 -53.80
CA ALA A 41 30.35 10.96 -53.77
C ALA A 41 30.85 9.54 -53.42
N TYR A 42 30.30 8.92 -52.37
CA TYR A 42 30.67 7.56 -51.99
C TYR A 42 30.25 6.50 -53.03
N GLU A 43 29.10 6.65 -53.68
CA GLU A 43 28.71 5.79 -54.81
C GLU A 43 29.69 5.88 -55.98
N GLN A 44 30.24 7.06 -56.27
CA GLN A 44 31.28 7.23 -57.30
C GLN A 44 32.61 6.60 -56.88
N VAL A 45 32.94 6.59 -55.57
CA VAL A 45 34.06 5.80 -55.05
C VAL A 45 33.85 4.32 -55.31
N LEU A 46 32.65 3.78 -55.07
CA LEU A 46 32.35 2.36 -55.31
C LEU A 46 32.30 1.98 -56.79
N LYS A 47 31.95 2.91 -57.70
CA LYS A 47 32.07 2.69 -59.16
C LYS A 47 33.52 2.53 -59.62
N LEU A 48 34.47 3.18 -58.94
CA LEU A 48 35.91 3.03 -59.21
C LEU A 48 36.53 1.84 -58.46
N THR A 49 36.11 1.63 -57.22
CA THR A 49 36.65 0.63 -56.29
C THR A 49 35.51 -0.07 -55.54
N PRO A 50 34.88 -1.12 -56.11
CA PRO A 50 33.67 -1.73 -55.54
C PRO A 50 33.82 -2.35 -54.14
N ARG A 51 35.05 -2.65 -53.71
CA ARG A 51 35.38 -3.16 -52.36
C ARG A 51 36.06 -2.10 -51.48
N HIS A 52 35.81 -0.81 -51.69
CA HIS A 52 36.36 0.24 -50.84
C HIS A 52 35.67 0.25 -49.47
N PHE A 53 36.39 -0.15 -48.42
CA PHE A 53 35.84 -0.29 -47.06
C PHE A 53 35.14 0.99 -46.57
N ASP A 54 35.83 2.13 -46.58
CA ASP A 54 35.33 3.35 -45.95
C ASP A 54 34.10 3.93 -46.65
N ALA A 55 34.03 3.84 -47.99
CA ALA A 55 32.85 4.22 -48.75
C ALA A 55 31.65 3.32 -48.46
N LEU A 56 31.84 1.99 -48.37
CA LEU A 56 30.78 1.07 -47.94
C LEU A 56 30.29 1.41 -46.52
N HIS A 57 31.23 1.60 -45.58
CA HIS A 57 30.93 1.95 -44.17
C HIS A 57 30.17 3.28 -44.07
N HIS A 58 30.61 4.31 -44.79
CA HIS A 58 30.00 5.64 -44.72
C HIS A 58 28.65 5.73 -45.46
N ILE A 59 28.41 4.93 -46.51
CA ILE A 59 27.07 4.74 -47.06
C ILE A 59 26.15 4.10 -46.02
N GLY A 60 26.64 3.11 -45.27
CA GLY A 60 25.93 2.53 -44.13
C GLY A 60 25.52 3.59 -43.10
N ILE A 61 26.46 4.43 -42.64
CA ILE A 61 26.19 5.52 -41.70
C ILE A 61 25.17 6.54 -42.28
N LEU A 62 25.30 6.94 -43.55
CA LEU A 62 24.34 7.85 -44.19
C LEU A 62 22.95 7.22 -44.30
N ALA A 63 22.86 5.93 -44.60
CA ALA A 63 21.59 5.21 -44.67
C ALA A 63 20.91 5.15 -43.29
N PHE A 64 21.68 4.90 -42.22
CA PHE A 64 21.19 5.00 -40.84
C PHE A 64 20.66 6.40 -40.50
N GLN A 65 21.42 7.46 -40.82
CA GLN A 65 20.98 8.85 -40.59
C GLN A 65 19.71 9.21 -41.36
N LYS A 66 19.52 8.67 -42.57
CA LYS A 66 18.28 8.79 -43.37
C LYS A 66 17.18 7.81 -42.93
N LYS A 67 17.36 7.07 -41.84
CA LYS A 67 16.45 6.03 -41.31
C LYS A 67 16.14 4.88 -42.30
N ASN A 68 16.99 4.68 -43.31
CA ASN A 68 16.93 3.52 -44.20
C ASN A 68 17.78 2.38 -43.60
N TYR A 69 17.26 1.78 -42.54
CA TYR A 69 17.97 0.76 -41.78
C TYR A 69 18.32 -0.51 -42.60
N PRO A 70 17.45 -1.04 -43.49
CA PRO A 70 17.83 -2.19 -44.33
C PRO A 70 19.05 -1.91 -45.21
N LEU A 71 19.08 -0.76 -45.89
CA LEU A 71 20.22 -0.34 -46.71
C LEU A 71 21.48 -0.16 -45.86
N SER A 72 21.34 0.36 -44.63
CA SER A 72 22.44 0.48 -43.68
C SER A 72 23.02 -0.90 -43.31
N VAL A 73 22.18 -1.88 -42.96
CA VAL A 73 22.61 -3.25 -42.66
C VAL A 73 23.38 -3.86 -43.83
N ASP A 74 22.86 -3.75 -45.05
CA ASP A 74 23.48 -4.32 -46.25
C ASP A 74 24.88 -3.73 -46.49
N PHE A 75 25.01 -2.40 -46.47
CA PHE A 75 26.29 -1.73 -46.70
C PHE A 75 27.31 -1.93 -45.55
N LEU A 76 26.84 -2.03 -44.31
CA LEU A 76 27.71 -2.34 -43.16
C LEU A 76 28.20 -3.79 -43.17
N ARG A 77 27.34 -4.76 -43.53
CA ARG A 77 27.75 -6.16 -43.75
C ARG A 77 28.72 -6.28 -44.92
N LEU A 78 28.51 -5.53 -46.02
CA LEU A 78 29.45 -5.47 -47.14
C LEU A 78 30.81 -4.88 -46.70
N ALA A 79 30.84 -3.81 -45.91
CA ALA A 79 32.07 -3.24 -45.36
C ALA A 79 32.82 -4.28 -44.50
N LEU A 80 32.12 -4.97 -43.60
CA LEU A 80 32.70 -6.02 -42.75
C LEU A 80 33.19 -7.24 -43.56
N SER A 81 32.60 -7.54 -44.73
CA SER A 81 33.11 -8.56 -45.65
C SER A 81 34.43 -8.18 -46.35
N VAL A 82 34.79 -6.89 -46.34
CA VAL A 82 36.10 -6.38 -46.79
C VAL A 82 37.09 -6.36 -45.62
N ASN A 83 36.66 -5.91 -44.43
CA ASN A 83 37.49 -5.91 -43.23
C ASN A 83 36.65 -6.13 -41.95
N ALA A 84 36.75 -7.34 -41.37
CA ALA A 84 36.01 -7.76 -40.17
C ALA A 84 36.67 -7.36 -38.83
N ASN A 85 37.74 -6.55 -38.86
CA ASN A 85 38.48 -6.11 -37.67
C ASN A 85 38.35 -4.60 -37.41
N VAL A 86 37.19 -4.01 -37.74
CA VAL A 86 36.90 -2.59 -37.51
C VAL A 86 35.78 -2.44 -36.48
N ALA A 87 36.13 -2.04 -35.26
CA ALA A 87 35.20 -1.93 -34.13
C ALA A 87 34.00 -1.02 -34.44
N SER A 88 34.24 0.14 -35.04
CA SER A 88 33.19 1.11 -35.38
C SER A 88 32.21 0.61 -36.43
N ALA A 89 32.62 -0.26 -37.37
CA ALA A 89 31.69 -0.85 -38.34
C ALA A 89 30.74 -1.86 -37.66
N HIS A 90 31.25 -2.67 -36.73
CA HIS A 90 30.41 -3.54 -35.89
C HIS A 90 29.47 -2.71 -34.99
N ALA A 91 29.95 -1.66 -34.33
CA ALA A 91 29.11 -0.79 -33.49
C ALA A 91 27.96 -0.13 -34.29
N ASN A 92 28.25 0.38 -35.50
CA ASN A 92 27.22 0.94 -36.39
C ASN A 92 26.22 -0.11 -36.88
N LEU A 93 26.68 -1.35 -37.14
CA LEU A 93 25.78 -2.45 -37.52
C LEU A 93 24.88 -2.82 -36.33
N GLY A 94 25.43 -2.93 -35.12
CA GLY A 94 24.65 -3.13 -33.90
C GLY A 94 23.59 -2.05 -33.70
N ASN A 95 23.96 -0.77 -33.85
CA ASN A 95 23.01 0.35 -33.76
C ASN A 95 21.89 0.24 -34.79
N THR A 96 22.21 -0.13 -36.03
CA THR A 96 21.20 -0.31 -37.09
C THR A 96 20.25 -1.47 -36.79
N LEU A 97 20.79 -2.62 -36.34
CA LEU A 97 20.01 -3.80 -35.98
C LEU A 97 19.11 -3.53 -34.76
N LYS A 98 19.58 -2.74 -33.79
CA LYS A 98 18.80 -2.29 -32.63
C LYS A 98 17.57 -1.47 -33.05
N GLU A 99 17.73 -0.50 -33.95
CA GLU A 99 16.60 0.29 -34.48
C GLU A 99 15.62 -0.56 -35.33
N MET A 100 16.07 -1.70 -35.86
CA MET A 100 15.23 -2.70 -36.53
C MET A 100 14.59 -3.73 -35.57
N GLY A 101 14.85 -3.63 -34.26
CA GLY A 101 14.37 -4.60 -33.26
C GLY A 101 15.08 -5.96 -33.29
N GLN A 102 16.18 -6.09 -34.04
CA GLN A 102 16.99 -7.32 -34.14
C GLN A 102 18.04 -7.35 -33.02
N LEU A 103 17.56 -7.35 -31.77
CA LEU A 103 18.35 -7.07 -30.58
C LEU A 103 19.47 -8.09 -30.33
N GLU A 104 19.22 -9.39 -30.53
CA GLU A 104 20.23 -10.44 -30.33
C GLU A 104 21.39 -10.32 -31.33
N GLU A 105 21.12 -10.01 -32.60
CA GLU A 105 22.18 -9.76 -33.59
C GLU A 105 22.91 -8.43 -33.32
N ALA A 106 22.21 -7.44 -32.77
CA ALA A 106 22.84 -6.21 -32.30
C ALA A 106 23.84 -6.49 -31.18
N LEU A 107 23.49 -7.32 -30.18
CA LEU A 107 24.40 -7.73 -29.10
C LEU A 107 25.66 -8.42 -29.62
N LEU A 108 25.54 -9.37 -30.56
CA LEU A 108 26.70 -10.04 -31.16
C LEU A 108 27.67 -9.04 -31.82
N ASN A 109 27.12 -7.99 -32.46
CA ASN A 109 27.92 -6.94 -33.05
C ASN A 109 28.53 -5.99 -32.01
N TYR A 110 27.82 -5.65 -30.93
CA TYR A 110 28.39 -4.86 -29.84
C TYR A 110 29.49 -5.62 -29.10
N ASP A 111 29.28 -6.90 -28.77
CA ASP A 111 30.31 -7.76 -28.17
C ASP A 111 31.55 -7.85 -29.07
N ARG A 112 31.34 -7.97 -30.40
CA ARG A 112 32.46 -7.97 -31.35
C ARG A 112 33.17 -6.62 -31.42
N ALA A 113 32.45 -5.51 -31.42
CA ALA A 113 33.03 -4.17 -31.37
C ALA A 113 33.88 -3.96 -30.10
N LEU A 114 33.36 -4.34 -28.93
CA LEU A 114 34.07 -4.24 -27.66
C LEU A 114 35.27 -5.20 -27.56
N SER A 115 35.22 -6.36 -28.22
CA SER A 115 36.39 -7.26 -28.33
C SER A 115 37.55 -6.65 -29.14
N LEU A 116 37.25 -5.71 -30.04
CA LEU A 116 38.22 -4.99 -30.86
C LEU A 116 38.64 -3.66 -30.22
N ASN A 117 37.73 -2.99 -29.49
CA ASN A 117 37.99 -1.78 -28.72
C ASN A 117 37.16 -1.75 -27.43
N GLY A 118 37.72 -2.23 -26.32
CA GLY A 118 37.06 -2.25 -25.01
C GLY A 118 36.92 -0.88 -24.32
N ARG A 119 37.27 0.23 -24.98
CA ARG A 119 37.18 1.60 -24.44
C ARG A 119 36.21 2.49 -25.22
N ASP A 120 35.13 1.91 -25.73
CA ASP A 120 34.05 2.61 -26.41
C ASP A 120 32.81 2.74 -25.49
N ALA A 121 32.61 3.94 -24.94
CA ALA A 121 31.49 4.23 -24.03
C ALA A 121 30.13 4.13 -24.74
N ASP A 122 30.03 4.63 -25.98
CA ASP A 122 28.78 4.67 -26.75
C ASP A 122 28.34 3.24 -27.11
N THR A 123 29.28 2.36 -27.45
CA THR A 123 28.99 0.94 -27.68
C THR A 123 28.56 0.23 -26.39
N CYS A 124 29.21 0.50 -25.25
CA CYS A 124 28.76 -0.03 -23.94
C CYS A 124 27.34 0.44 -23.58
N TYR A 125 27.03 1.73 -23.77
CA TYR A 125 25.71 2.29 -23.54
C TYR A 125 24.63 1.65 -24.45
N ASN A 126 24.90 1.55 -25.76
CA ASN A 126 23.95 0.97 -26.71
C ASN A 126 23.73 -0.53 -26.47
N ARG A 127 24.77 -1.27 -26.06
CA ARG A 127 24.65 -2.65 -25.58
C ARG A 127 23.75 -2.76 -24.35
N GLY A 128 23.92 -1.86 -23.37
CA GLY A 128 23.05 -1.75 -22.21
C GLY A 128 21.58 -1.53 -22.58
N ALA A 129 21.31 -0.64 -23.54
CA ALA A 129 19.96 -0.39 -24.04
C ALA A 129 19.33 -1.61 -24.71
N ALA A 130 20.08 -2.35 -25.54
CA ALA A 130 19.60 -3.57 -26.16
C ALA A 130 19.35 -4.70 -25.13
N LEU A 131 20.20 -4.83 -24.11
CA LEU A 131 20.02 -5.79 -23.01
C LEU A 131 18.80 -5.45 -22.14
N HIS A 132 18.57 -4.17 -21.86
CA HIS A 132 17.38 -3.71 -21.12
C HIS A 132 16.09 -4.02 -21.89
N ALA A 133 16.06 -3.76 -23.20
CA ALA A 133 14.93 -4.10 -24.06
C ALA A 133 14.65 -5.62 -24.14
N LEU A 134 15.69 -6.46 -23.98
CA LEU A 134 15.57 -7.92 -23.86
C LEU A 134 15.26 -8.41 -22.43
N GLY A 135 15.13 -7.52 -21.45
CA GLY A 135 14.90 -7.87 -20.05
C GLY A 135 16.10 -8.49 -19.31
N ARG A 136 17.31 -8.43 -19.90
CA ARG A 136 18.57 -8.90 -19.29
C ARG A 136 19.16 -7.81 -18.40
N LEU A 137 18.48 -7.54 -17.28
CA LEU A 137 18.69 -6.35 -16.46
C LEU A 137 20.09 -6.26 -15.84
N GLU A 138 20.61 -7.36 -15.31
CA GLU A 138 21.94 -7.42 -14.68
C GLU A 138 23.06 -7.15 -15.71
N ASP A 139 22.97 -7.76 -16.89
CA ASP A 139 23.90 -7.51 -18.00
C ASP A 139 23.80 -6.06 -18.50
N ALA A 140 22.59 -5.50 -18.53
CA ALA A 140 22.35 -4.11 -18.91
C ALA A 140 23.01 -3.14 -17.93
N LEU A 141 22.84 -3.37 -16.62
CA LEU A 141 23.49 -2.62 -15.55
C LEU A 141 25.02 -2.65 -15.70
N GLN A 142 25.61 -3.84 -15.88
CA GLN A 142 27.06 -3.97 -16.09
C GLN A 142 27.54 -3.20 -17.33
N SER A 143 26.74 -3.15 -18.39
CA SER A 143 27.07 -2.42 -19.62
C SER A 143 27.02 -0.90 -19.40
N TYR A 144 26.04 -0.39 -18.66
CA TYR A 144 26.00 1.03 -18.27
C TYR A 144 27.10 1.41 -17.29
N ASP A 145 27.41 0.57 -16.31
CA ASP A 145 28.57 0.76 -15.41
C ASP A 145 29.88 0.83 -16.21
N SER A 146 30.04 -0.01 -17.23
CA SER A 146 31.20 0.01 -18.13
C SER A 146 31.27 1.28 -18.97
N ALA A 147 30.14 1.77 -19.49
CA ALA A 147 30.06 3.05 -20.20
C ALA A 147 30.47 4.22 -19.29
N LEU A 148 29.96 4.26 -18.07
CA LEU A 148 30.23 5.30 -17.07
C LEU A 148 31.67 5.24 -16.51
N ALA A 149 32.28 4.06 -16.45
CA ALA A 149 33.71 3.93 -16.12
C ALA A 149 34.62 4.52 -17.20
N ILE A 150 34.18 4.53 -18.47
CA ILE A 150 34.89 5.16 -19.59
C ILE A 150 34.56 6.67 -19.67
N ASN A 151 33.29 7.04 -19.50
CA ASN A 151 32.79 8.42 -19.56
C ASN A 151 31.77 8.71 -18.43
N GLY A 152 32.28 9.05 -17.23
CA GLY A 152 31.43 9.37 -16.08
C GLY A 152 30.62 10.67 -16.20
N LYS A 153 30.75 11.42 -17.31
CA LYS A 153 30.00 12.65 -17.59
C LYS A 153 28.79 12.43 -18.51
N ASP A 154 28.52 11.20 -18.92
CA ASP A 154 27.33 10.87 -19.70
C ASP A 154 26.07 10.86 -18.80
N HIS A 155 25.27 11.93 -18.89
CA HIS A 155 24.02 12.04 -18.15
C HIS A 155 22.96 11.03 -18.61
N GLN A 156 22.96 10.62 -19.89
CA GLN A 156 22.01 9.65 -20.43
C GLN A 156 22.32 8.24 -19.91
N ALA A 157 23.59 7.85 -19.85
CA ALA A 157 24.01 6.60 -19.22
C ALA A 157 23.63 6.55 -17.73
N TRP A 158 23.79 7.65 -16.97
CA TRP A 158 23.32 7.71 -15.57
C TRP A 158 21.79 7.56 -15.44
N GLN A 159 21.00 8.13 -16.36
CA GLN A 159 19.55 7.99 -16.39
C GLN A 159 19.13 6.55 -16.73
N SER A 160 19.68 5.96 -17.80
CA SER A 160 19.34 4.59 -18.21
C SER A 160 19.76 3.55 -17.17
N ARG A 161 20.92 3.75 -16.53
CA ARG A 161 21.33 2.98 -15.35
C ARG A 161 20.28 3.04 -14.23
N ALA A 162 19.75 4.22 -13.93
CA ALA A 162 18.72 4.38 -12.91
C ALA A 162 17.41 3.65 -13.24
N VAL A 163 17.01 3.63 -14.52
CA VAL A 163 15.82 2.88 -14.95
C VAL A 163 16.02 1.38 -14.73
N VAL A 164 17.17 0.82 -15.13
CA VAL A 164 17.49 -0.59 -14.90
C VAL A 164 17.59 -0.93 -13.41
N LEU A 165 18.22 -0.07 -12.60
CA LEU A 165 18.30 -0.25 -11.14
C LEU A 165 16.93 -0.25 -10.48
N LYS A 166 16.01 0.61 -10.94
CA LYS A 166 14.62 0.59 -10.50
C LYS A 166 13.95 -0.73 -10.90
N ASP A 167 14.13 -1.21 -12.14
CA ASP A 167 13.55 -2.48 -12.59
C ASP A 167 14.13 -3.71 -11.85
N LEU A 168 15.34 -3.59 -11.27
CA LEU A 168 16.01 -4.53 -10.36
C LEU A 168 15.66 -4.35 -8.86
N ALA A 169 14.77 -3.41 -8.53
CA ALA A 169 14.36 -3.05 -7.15
C ALA A 169 15.49 -2.45 -6.28
N GLN A 170 16.54 -1.91 -6.91
CA GLN A 170 17.67 -1.24 -6.25
C GLN A 170 17.42 0.27 -6.18
N PHE A 171 16.37 0.66 -5.46
CA PHE A 171 15.79 2.01 -5.48
C PHE A 171 16.76 3.12 -5.03
N GLU A 172 17.60 2.87 -4.03
CA GLU A 172 18.60 3.82 -3.53
C GLU A 172 19.67 4.12 -4.57
N ALA A 173 20.18 3.07 -5.23
CA ALA A 173 21.18 3.18 -6.29
C ALA A 173 20.59 3.85 -7.54
N ALA A 174 19.31 3.59 -7.85
CA ALA A 174 18.59 4.31 -8.90
C ALA A 174 18.50 5.82 -8.58
N ARG A 175 18.16 6.16 -7.32
CA ARG A 175 18.06 7.56 -6.86
C ARG A 175 19.41 8.28 -6.85
N GLU A 176 20.51 7.60 -6.49
CA GLU A 176 21.86 8.17 -6.65
C GLU A 176 22.15 8.42 -8.13
N SER A 177 21.88 7.45 -9.00
CA SER A 177 22.16 7.56 -10.44
C SER A 177 21.40 8.74 -11.07
N LEU A 178 20.14 8.95 -10.71
CA LEU A 178 19.37 10.15 -11.11
C LEU A 178 19.93 11.45 -10.53
N THR A 179 20.46 11.41 -9.30
CA THR A 179 21.14 12.57 -8.69
C THR A 179 22.44 12.91 -9.42
N ARG A 180 23.19 11.92 -9.92
CA ARG A 180 24.37 12.12 -10.79
C ARG A 180 23.96 12.69 -12.14
N ALA A 181 22.92 12.15 -12.76
CA ALA A 181 22.39 12.68 -14.02
C ALA A 181 22.00 14.16 -13.89
N LEU A 182 21.25 14.54 -12.84
CA LEU A 182 20.83 15.93 -12.61
C LEU A 182 21.97 16.89 -12.24
N ALA A 183 23.09 16.38 -11.73
CA ALA A 183 24.29 17.18 -11.51
C ALA A 183 25.06 17.49 -12.82
N LEU A 184 24.84 16.69 -13.87
CA LEU A 184 25.44 16.86 -15.20
C LEU A 184 24.50 17.63 -16.15
N ASP A 185 23.21 17.31 -16.10
CA ASP A 185 22.13 18.01 -16.82
C ASP A 185 20.97 18.31 -15.85
N PRO A 186 20.97 19.50 -15.22
CA PRO A 186 19.85 19.95 -14.38
C PRO A 186 18.53 20.14 -15.13
N GLY A 187 18.58 20.22 -16.47
CA GLY A 187 17.42 20.48 -17.34
C GLY A 187 16.59 19.23 -17.67
N SER A 188 17.11 18.02 -17.47
CA SER A 188 16.38 16.78 -17.81
C SER A 188 15.14 16.59 -16.94
N VAL A 189 13.99 16.77 -17.58
CA VAL A 189 12.67 16.58 -16.98
C VAL A 189 12.45 15.12 -16.58
N GLU A 190 12.94 14.17 -17.39
CA GLU A 190 12.89 12.73 -17.13
C GLU A 190 13.62 12.37 -15.84
N ALA A 191 14.82 12.93 -15.63
CA ALA A 191 15.60 12.68 -14.43
C ALA A 191 14.99 13.35 -13.19
N GLN A 192 14.46 14.57 -13.32
CA GLN A 192 13.74 15.26 -12.24
C GLN A 192 12.53 14.44 -11.79
N TRP A 193 11.70 14.02 -12.75
CA TRP A 193 10.49 13.24 -12.51
C TRP A 193 10.79 11.84 -11.95
N GLY A 194 11.75 11.12 -12.55
CA GLY A 194 12.18 9.81 -12.05
C GLY A 194 12.71 9.88 -10.61
N LYS A 195 13.47 10.92 -10.28
CA LYS A 195 13.94 11.15 -8.91
C LYS A 195 12.80 11.52 -7.97
N ALA A 196 11.84 12.34 -8.41
CA ALA A 196 10.68 12.74 -7.63
C ALA A 196 9.83 11.53 -7.19
N LEU A 197 9.58 10.58 -8.11
CA LEU A 197 8.85 9.35 -7.79
C LEU A 197 9.59 8.51 -6.74
N LEU A 198 10.92 8.40 -6.83
CA LEU A 198 11.72 7.70 -5.82
C LEU A 198 11.74 8.45 -4.48
N ASP A 199 11.91 9.77 -4.47
CA ASP A 199 11.84 10.57 -3.24
C ASP A 199 10.47 10.42 -2.56
N LEU A 200 9.35 10.43 -3.31
CA LEU A 200 8.03 10.09 -2.78
C LEU A 200 7.98 8.66 -2.22
N GLN A 201 8.53 7.67 -2.93
CA GLN A 201 8.55 6.28 -2.50
C GLN A 201 9.39 6.05 -1.22
N PHE A 202 10.38 6.90 -0.97
CA PHE A 202 11.17 6.95 0.26
C PHE A 202 10.55 7.83 1.37
N GLY A 203 9.35 8.38 1.18
CA GLY A 203 8.73 9.29 2.15
C GLY A 203 9.34 10.71 2.20
N ARG A 204 10.29 11.04 1.30
CA ARG A 204 10.92 12.37 1.17
C ARG A 204 9.99 13.32 0.43
N TYR A 205 8.83 13.57 1.03
CA TYR A 205 7.71 14.23 0.37
C TYR A 205 8.01 15.70 -0.02
N THR A 206 8.83 16.41 0.76
CA THR A 206 9.24 17.80 0.43
C THR A 206 9.95 17.90 -0.93
N GLU A 207 10.93 17.04 -1.20
CA GLU A 207 11.61 16.96 -2.49
C GLU A 207 10.72 16.30 -3.55
N GLY A 208 10.04 15.21 -3.16
CA GLY A 208 9.16 14.43 -4.00
C GLY A 208 8.08 15.27 -4.68
N TRP A 209 7.26 15.99 -3.92
CA TRP A 209 6.19 16.83 -4.47
C TRP A 209 6.69 17.97 -5.35
N ARG A 210 7.85 18.56 -5.03
CA ARG A 210 8.44 19.63 -5.85
C ARG A 210 8.89 19.11 -7.20
N GLY A 211 9.58 17.98 -7.24
CA GLY A 211 9.95 17.31 -8.49
C GLY A 211 8.75 16.69 -9.22
N TYR A 212 7.64 16.44 -8.52
CA TYR A 212 6.41 15.91 -9.10
C TYR A 212 5.74 16.91 -10.07
N GLU A 213 6.03 18.21 -9.97
CA GLU A 213 5.56 19.20 -10.94
C GLU A 213 6.26 19.09 -12.30
N SER A 214 7.44 18.45 -12.39
CA SER A 214 8.13 18.23 -13.66
C SER A 214 7.32 17.39 -14.67
N ARG A 215 6.30 16.65 -14.21
CA ARG A 215 5.34 15.93 -15.08
C ARG A 215 4.72 16.81 -16.15
N TRP A 216 4.46 18.08 -15.86
CA TRP A 216 3.82 19.00 -16.80
C TRP A 216 4.64 19.24 -18.08
N ASN A 217 5.94 18.91 -18.05
CA ASN A 217 6.88 19.08 -19.14
C ASN A 217 7.38 17.74 -19.72
N MET A 218 6.94 16.59 -19.20
CA MET A 218 7.37 15.25 -19.65
C MET A 218 6.83 14.94 -21.06
N PRO A 219 7.69 14.82 -22.10
CA PRO A 219 7.21 14.61 -23.47
C PRO A 219 6.53 13.25 -23.68
N SER A 220 6.90 12.25 -22.88
CA SER A 220 6.37 10.89 -22.94
C SER A 220 5.10 10.66 -22.10
N LEU A 221 4.61 11.68 -21.39
CA LEU A 221 3.41 11.58 -20.55
C LEU A 221 2.31 12.52 -21.04
N THR A 222 1.20 11.94 -21.52
CA THR A 222 -0.07 12.67 -21.68
C THR A 222 -0.70 12.89 -20.30
N VAL A 223 -0.14 13.82 -19.52
CA VAL A 223 -0.56 14.10 -18.12
C VAL A 223 -1.99 14.65 -18.03
N TYR A 224 -2.49 15.29 -19.08
CA TYR A 224 -3.86 15.80 -19.12
C TYR A 224 -4.40 15.69 -20.54
N ASP A 225 -5.45 14.88 -20.72
CA ASP A 225 -6.21 14.79 -21.97
C ASP A 225 -7.07 16.05 -22.19
N GLY A 226 -6.91 16.72 -23.34
CA GLY A 226 -7.56 17.99 -23.70
C GLY A 226 -6.80 19.26 -23.30
N GLU A 227 -7.47 20.43 -23.42
CA GLU A 227 -6.85 21.72 -23.09
C GLU A 227 -6.65 21.90 -21.58
N ARG A 228 -5.40 22.17 -21.18
CA ARG A 228 -5.07 22.50 -19.78
C ARG A 228 -5.82 23.76 -19.34
N PRO A 229 -6.31 23.82 -18.08
CA PRO A 229 -6.82 25.05 -17.50
C PRO A 229 -5.83 26.21 -17.66
N GLN A 230 -6.34 27.36 -18.08
CA GLN A 230 -5.57 28.59 -18.27
C GLN A 230 -5.59 29.44 -17.00
N GLY A 231 -4.62 30.36 -16.87
CA GLY A 231 -4.53 31.28 -15.74
C GLY A 231 -3.51 30.86 -14.69
N ALA A 232 -3.67 31.37 -13.46
CA ALA A 232 -2.72 31.12 -12.38
C ALA A 232 -2.95 29.76 -11.71
N ALA A 233 -1.91 28.93 -11.69
CA ALA A 233 -1.86 27.72 -10.90
C ALA A 233 -1.64 28.05 -9.41
N TRP A 234 -2.56 27.63 -8.54
CA TRP A 234 -2.42 27.74 -7.09
C TRP A 234 -1.74 26.49 -6.54
N LEU A 235 -0.54 26.67 -5.98
CA LEU A 235 0.32 25.67 -5.35
C LEU A 235 0.58 26.06 -3.88
N GLY A 236 -0.45 26.55 -3.19
CA GLY A 236 -0.37 27.02 -1.79
C GLY A 236 -0.07 28.52 -1.63
N GLN A 237 0.31 29.23 -2.69
CA GLN A 237 0.66 30.64 -2.63
C GLN A 237 -0.55 31.58 -2.67
N GLY A 238 -0.67 32.45 -1.65
CA GLY A 238 -1.71 33.47 -1.56
C GLY A 238 -3.07 32.96 -1.07
N SER A 239 -3.89 33.89 -0.58
CA SER A 239 -5.22 33.58 -0.02
C SER A 239 -6.22 33.15 -1.10
N LEU A 240 -7.08 32.18 -0.75
CA LEU A 240 -8.25 31.74 -1.52
C LEU A 240 -9.58 32.31 -0.98
N GLN A 241 -9.56 33.10 0.09
CA GLN A 241 -10.78 33.64 0.71
C GLN A 241 -11.63 34.42 -0.30
N GLY A 242 -12.85 33.95 -0.56
CA GLY A 242 -13.80 34.56 -1.50
C GLY A 242 -13.50 34.31 -2.98
N LYS A 243 -12.46 33.52 -3.33
CA LYS A 243 -12.11 33.18 -4.71
C LYS A 243 -12.82 31.92 -5.19
N THR A 244 -13.00 31.82 -6.50
CA THR A 244 -13.39 30.59 -7.20
C THR A 244 -12.15 29.86 -7.69
N ILE A 245 -11.98 28.59 -7.31
CA ILE A 245 -10.86 27.74 -7.73
C ILE A 245 -11.35 26.54 -8.53
N LEU A 246 -10.73 26.28 -9.68
CA LEU A 246 -10.92 25.05 -10.45
C LEU A 246 -9.92 23.98 -9.97
N LEU A 247 -10.43 22.97 -9.27
CA LEU A 247 -9.71 21.73 -9.00
C LEU A 247 -10.04 20.72 -10.10
N TYR A 248 -9.03 20.05 -10.66
CA TYR A 248 -9.23 19.16 -11.81
C TYR A 248 -8.39 17.88 -11.73
N ALA A 249 -9.00 16.79 -12.18
CA ALA A 249 -8.34 15.50 -12.34
C ALA A 249 -7.49 15.48 -13.61
N GLU A 250 -6.18 15.26 -13.46
CA GLU A 250 -5.25 15.11 -14.58
C GLU A 250 -4.92 13.64 -14.90
N GLN A 251 -4.63 12.81 -13.89
CA GLN A 251 -4.24 11.41 -14.07
C GLN A 251 -5.44 10.42 -13.96
N GLY A 252 -5.20 9.23 -13.39
CA GLY A 252 -6.15 8.12 -13.34
C GLY A 252 -7.27 8.28 -12.31
N LEU A 253 -8.20 7.32 -12.36
CA LEU A 253 -9.36 7.29 -11.46
C LEU A 253 -8.93 7.10 -9.99
N GLY A 254 -7.91 6.26 -9.74
CA GLY A 254 -7.33 6.05 -8.42
C GLY A 254 -6.70 7.32 -7.84
N ASP A 255 -6.03 8.10 -8.68
CA ASP A 255 -5.41 9.37 -8.31
C ASP A 255 -6.47 10.40 -7.93
N THR A 256 -7.53 10.47 -8.73
CA THR A 256 -8.69 11.33 -8.46
C THR A 256 -9.35 10.96 -7.12
N LEU A 257 -9.61 9.67 -6.87
CA LEU A 257 -10.17 9.16 -5.62
C LEU A 257 -9.26 9.44 -4.42
N GLN A 258 -7.94 9.34 -4.58
CA GLN A 258 -7.00 9.62 -3.51
C GLN A 258 -6.94 11.12 -3.18
N PHE A 259 -6.78 11.97 -4.19
CA PHE A 259 -6.46 13.38 -3.99
C PHE A 259 -7.67 14.30 -3.86
N CYS A 260 -8.88 13.84 -4.18
CA CYS A 260 -10.10 14.59 -3.84
C CYS A 260 -10.29 14.80 -2.32
N ARG A 261 -9.57 14.06 -1.46
CA ARG A 261 -9.53 14.28 0.00
C ARG A 261 -9.11 15.70 0.42
N TYR A 262 -8.39 16.42 -0.43
CA TYR A 262 -7.97 17.80 -0.18
C TYR A 262 -9.06 18.83 -0.52
N VAL A 263 -10.12 18.45 -1.23
CA VAL A 263 -11.21 19.36 -1.64
C VAL A 263 -11.91 20.04 -0.44
N PRO A 264 -12.27 19.32 0.65
CA PRO A 264 -12.78 19.96 1.87
C PRO A 264 -11.78 20.97 2.48
N MET A 265 -10.47 20.67 2.45
CA MET A 265 -9.43 21.55 2.98
C MET A 265 -9.31 22.84 2.17
N VAL A 266 -9.40 22.76 0.83
CA VAL A 266 -9.42 23.93 -0.06
C VAL A 266 -10.67 24.79 0.19
N ALA A 267 -11.84 24.17 0.37
CA ALA A 267 -13.06 24.89 0.72
C ALA A 267 -12.96 25.59 2.09
N GLN A 268 -12.30 24.98 3.09
CA GLN A 268 -12.04 25.56 4.40
C GLN A 268 -11.12 26.80 4.34
N LEU A 269 -10.32 26.99 3.28
CA LEU A 269 -9.58 28.23 3.01
C LEU A 269 -10.46 29.37 2.45
N GLY A 270 -11.79 29.20 2.48
CA GLY A 270 -12.77 30.19 2.03
C GLY A 270 -13.00 30.22 0.52
N ALA A 271 -12.61 29.16 -0.19
CA ALA A 271 -12.72 29.05 -1.65
C ALA A 271 -14.08 28.47 -2.09
N ARG A 272 -14.65 29.01 -3.18
CA ARG A 272 -15.70 28.35 -3.95
C ARG A 272 -15.03 27.32 -4.88
N VAL A 273 -15.13 26.04 -4.54
CA VAL A 273 -14.47 24.96 -5.31
C VAL A 273 -15.33 24.48 -6.47
N ILE A 274 -14.76 24.51 -7.67
CA ILE A 274 -15.28 23.83 -8.85
C ILE A 274 -14.42 22.59 -9.08
N LEU A 275 -15.01 21.40 -9.16
CA LEU A 275 -14.30 20.13 -9.27
C LEU A 275 -14.57 19.45 -10.62
N GLU A 276 -13.57 19.39 -11.50
CA GLU A 276 -13.62 18.72 -12.80
C GLU A 276 -13.07 17.29 -12.71
N VAL A 277 -13.90 16.30 -13.03
CA VAL A 277 -13.61 14.86 -12.83
C VAL A 277 -13.97 14.00 -14.05
N PRO A 278 -13.36 12.81 -14.22
CA PRO A 278 -13.77 11.86 -15.25
C PRO A 278 -15.21 11.39 -15.05
N ALA A 279 -15.95 11.16 -16.13
CA ALA A 279 -17.36 10.77 -16.09
C ALA A 279 -17.64 9.56 -15.16
N ALA A 280 -16.74 8.56 -15.15
CA ALA A 280 -16.84 7.36 -14.32
C ALA A 280 -16.82 7.62 -12.80
N LEU A 281 -16.41 8.81 -12.35
CA LEU A 281 -16.39 9.22 -10.94
C LEU A 281 -17.45 10.27 -10.60
N ALA A 282 -18.16 10.82 -11.58
CA ALA A 282 -19.03 11.98 -11.37
C ALA A 282 -20.20 11.69 -10.41
N GLY A 283 -20.83 10.53 -10.53
CA GLY A 283 -21.91 10.12 -9.61
C GLY A 283 -21.45 9.94 -8.16
N LEU A 284 -20.21 9.47 -7.95
CA LEU A 284 -19.64 9.29 -6.61
C LEU A 284 -19.15 10.61 -5.99
N LEU A 285 -18.51 11.47 -6.79
CA LEU A 285 -17.93 12.72 -6.29
C LEU A 285 -18.94 13.88 -6.18
N GLY A 286 -20.17 13.69 -6.65
CA GLY A 286 -21.26 14.67 -6.49
C GLY A 286 -21.67 14.96 -5.04
N SER A 287 -21.39 14.05 -4.10
CA SER A 287 -21.63 14.22 -2.66
C SER A 287 -20.41 14.71 -1.86
N LEU A 288 -19.26 14.93 -2.51
CA LEU A 288 -18.02 15.29 -1.83
C LEU A 288 -18.11 16.66 -1.15
N ALA A 289 -17.86 16.70 0.15
CA ALA A 289 -17.89 17.92 0.94
C ALA A 289 -16.93 19.00 0.40
N GLY A 290 -17.38 20.25 0.38
CA GLY A 290 -16.60 21.39 -0.14
C GLY A 290 -16.76 21.65 -1.64
N VAL A 291 -17.26 20.70 -2.44
CA VAL A 291 -17.57 20.93 -3.86
C VAL A 291 -18.74 21.90 -3.98
N SER A 292 -18.51 23.06 -4.60
CA SER A 292 -19.57 24.05 -4.91
C SER A 292 -20.19 23.83 -6.30
N GLN A 293 -19.48 23.15 -7.19
CA GLN A 293 -19.94 22.77 -8.53
C GLN A 293 -19.08 21.59 -9.03
N LEU A 294 -19.73 20.51 -9.46
CA LEU A 294 -19.06 19.39 -10.14
C LEU A 294 -19.12 19.61 -11.66
N LEU A 295 -18.03 19.26 -12.36
CA LEU A 295 -17.95 19.23 -13.83
C LEU A 295 -17.47 17.85 -14.28
N VAL A 296 -18.06 17.34 -15.36
CA VAL A 296 -17.50 16.20 -16.09
C VAL A 296 -16.44 16.73 -17.05
N LYS A 297 -15.27 16.10 -17.09
CA LYS A 297 -14.16 16.47 -17.98
C LYS A 297 -14.63 16.56 -19.43
N GLY A 298 -14.32 17.68 -20.08
CA GLY A 298 -14.80 18.04 -21.43
C GLY A 298 -16.04 18.94 -21.45
N ALA A 299 -16.71 19.17 -20.31
CA ALA A 299 -17.74 20.20 -20.19
C ALA A 299 -17.14 21.62 -20.28
N ALA A 300 -17.96 22.59 -20.68
CA ALA A 300 -17.56 23.99 -20.68
C ALA A 300 -17.25 24.48 -19.25
N ARG A 301 -16.03 24.99 -19.05
CA ARG A 301 -15.59 25.52 -17.76
C ARG A 301 -16.21 26.91 -17.53
N PRO A 302 -16.83 27.17 -16.37
CA PRO A 302 -17.24 28.51 -15.97
C PRO A 302 -16.02 29.37 -15.61
N SER A 303 -16.22 30.66 -15.32
CA SER A 303 -15.15 31.53 -14.84
C SER A 303 -14.60 31.07 -13.48
N TYR A 304 -13.28 31.17 -13.31
CA TYR A 304 -12.55 30.86 -12.08
C TYR A 304 -11.34 31.80 -11.95
N ASP A 305 -10.90 32.10 -10.71
CA ASP A 305 -9.79 33.03 -10.44
C ASP A 305 -8.41 32.35 -10.53
N CYS A 306 -8.37 31.04 -10.23
CA CYS A 306 -7.17 30.22 -10.24
C CYS A 306 -7.53 28.74 -10.40
N HIS A 307 -6.53 27.89 -10.65
CA HIS A 307 -6.73 26.44 -10.79
C HIS A 307 -5.66 25.64 -10.03
N CYS A 308 -5.93 24.39 -9.69
CA CYS A 308 -4.94 23.46 -9.17
C CYS A 308 -5.28 22.03 -9.62
N ALA A 309 -4.30 21.27 -10.10
CA ALA A 309 -4.52 19.87 -10.41
C ALA A 309 -4.56 19.06 -9.10
N LEU A 310 -5.37 18.01 -9.02
CA LEU A 310 -5.56 17.27 -7.76
C LEU A 310 -4.23 16.75 -7.19
N MET A 311 -3.30 16.29 -8.02
CA MET A 311 -2.01 15.78 -7.54
C MET A 311 -0.97 16.87 -7.20
N SER A 312 -1.29 18.14 -7.43
CA SER A 312 -0.50 19.28 -6.95
C SER A 312 -0.96 19.79 -5.57
N LEU A 313 -2.11 19.33 -5.06
CA LEU A 313 -2.59 19.70 -3.73
C LEU A 313 -1.67 19.26 -2.58
N PRO A 314 -1.02 18.07 -2.60
CA PRO A 314 -0.03 17.71 -1.59
C PRO A 314 1.16 18.68 -1.51
N LEU A 315 1.60 19.23 -2.65
CA LEU A 315 2.60 20.30 -2.68
C LEU A 315 2.05 21.59 -2.04
N ALA A 316 0.82 21.97 -2.41
CA ALA A 316 0.16 23.18 -1.92
C ALA A 316 -0.04 23.18 -0.39
N PHE A 317 -0.32 22.02 0.19
CA PHE A 317 -0.47 21.84 1.64
C PHE A 317 0.83 21.41 2.34
N GLY A 318 1.96 21.31 1.62
CA GLY A 318 3.24 20.90 2.19
C GLY A 318 3.23 19.51 2.86
N THR A 319 2.39 18.59 2.36
CA THR A 319 2.13 17.29 2.99
C THR A 319 3.41 16.48 3.15
N GLN A 320 3.70 16.06 4.39
CA GLN A 320 4.70 15.05 4.75
C GLN A 320 3.98 13.74 5.11
N VAL A 321 4.71 12.65 5.33
CA VAL A 321 4.11 11.34 5.69
C VAL A 321 3.28 11.44 6.97
N GLU A 322 3.73 12.24 7.93
CA GLU A 322 3.09 12.47 9.23
C GLU A 322 1.89 13.42 9.16
N THR A 323 1.76 14.19 8.07
CA THR A 323 0.70 15.20 7.86
C THR A 323 -0.23 14.88 6.69
N ILE A 324 -0.20 13.63 6.19
CA ILE A 324 -1.21 13.13 5.26
C ILE A 324 -2.59 13.29 5.90
N PRO A 325 -3.58 13.89 5.22
CA PRO A 325 -4.97 13.90 5.68
C PRO A 325 -5.56 12.48 5.55
N ALA A 326 -5.25 11.63 6.52
CA ALA A 326 -5.63 10.21 6.58
C ALA A 326 -7.01 9.95 7.23
N GLN A 327 -7.75 11.01 7.53
CA GLN A 327 -9.11 10.91 8.07
C GLN A 327 -10.03 10.28 7.02
N VAL A 328 -10.72 9.21 7.44
CA VAL A 328 -11.67 8.45 6.61
C VAL A 328 -12.94 8.18 7.44
N PRO A 329 -14.11 7.97 6.81
CA PRO A 329 -14.37 8.16 5.38
C PRO A 329 -14.30 9.65 4.96
N TYR A 330 -13.87 9.89 3.72
CA TYR A 330 -14.01 11.21 3.05
C TYR A 330 -14.84 11.13 1.75
N LEU A 331 -15.23 9.92 1.34
CA LEU A 331 -16.27 9.66 0.36
C LEU A 331 -17.42 8.89 1.02
N SER A 332 -18.62 8.98 0.45
CA SER A 332 -19.80 8.26 0.92
C SER A 332 -20.50 7.57 -0.25
N SER A 333 -21.00 6.37 0.00
CA SER A 333 -21.81 5.60 -0.94
C SER A 333 -23.22 6.19 -1.04
N ASP A 334 -23.84 6.13 -2.23
CA ASP A 334 -25.25 6.49 -2.43
C ASP A 334 -26.16 5.49 -1.68
N PRO A 335 -26.95 5.91 -0.68
CA PRO A 335 -27.80 5.01 0.10
C PRO A 335 -28.83 4.24 -0.74
N GLN A 336 -29.31 4.82 -1.84
CA GLN A 336 -30.25 4.13 -2.74
C GLN A 336 -29.53 2.98 -3.46
N LYS A 337 -28.35 3.24 -4.02
CA LYS A 337 -27.53 2.19 -4.67
C LYS A 337 -27.11 1.10 -3.67
N VAL A 338 -26.77 1.46 -2.43
CA VAL A 338 -26.48 0.48 -1.37
C VAL A 338 -27.69 -0.43 -1.12
N ALA A 339 -28.91 0.11 -1.07
CA ALA A 339 -30.12 -0.69 -0.92
C ALA A 339 -30.40 -1.60 -2.15
N GLU A 340 -30.20 -1.09 -3.36
CA GLU A 340 -30.35 -1.87 -4.60
C GLU A 340 -29.35 -3.03 -4.69
N TRP A 341 -28.08 -2.79 -4.36
CA TRP A 341 -27.05 -3.83 -4.32
C TRP A 341 -27.25 -4.80 -3.16
N ALA A 342 -27.71 -4.35 -1.99
CA ALA A 342 -28.08 -5.23 -0.89
C ALA A 342 -29.21 -6.18 -1.26
N ALA A 343 -30.22 -5.71 -2.02
CA ALA A 343 -31.28 -6.56 -2.54
C ALA A 343 -30.78 -7.62 -3.55
N ARG A 344 -29.81 -7.26 -4.41
CA ARG A 344 -29.18 -8.19 -5.38
C ARG A 344 -28.29 -9.24 -4.72
N LEU A 345 -27.53 -8.84 -3.68
CA LEU A 345 -26.72 -9.76 -2.89
C LEU A 345 -27.60 -10.64 -1.98
N GLY A 346 -28.71 -10.11 -1.48
CA GLY A 346 -29.62 -10.79 -0.56
C GLY A 346 -29.09 -10.83 0.87
N ALA A 347 -29.70 -11.70 1.70
CA ALA A 347 -29.29 -11.89 3.08
C ALA A 347 -27.81 -12.31 3.18
N GLN A 348 -27.14 -11.83 4.22
CA GLN A 348 -25.74 -12.14 4.50
C GLN A 348 -25.67 -13.21 5.59
N ASP A 349 -25.27 -14.42 5.21
CA ASP A 349 -25.11 -15.59 6.08
C ASP A 349 -23.64 -15.80 6.54
N ARG A 350 -22.68 -15.26 5.79
CA ARG A 350 -21.23 -15.28 6.06
C ARG A 350 -20.56 -13.96 5.65
N PRO A 351 -19.32 -13.66 6.10
CA PRO A 351 -18.68 -12.39 5.79
C PRO A 351 -18.40 -12.24 4.29
N ARG A 352 -18.57 -11.02 3.77
CA ARG A 352 -18.43 -10.70 2.34
C ARG A 352 -17.04 -10.17 2.03
N VAL A 353 -16.39 -10.79 1.06
CA VAL A 353 -15.03 -10.42 0.61
C VAL A 353 -15.09 -9.94 -0.84
N GLY A 354 -14.93 -8.63 -1.03
CA GLY A 354 -14.86 -8.01 -2.35
C GLY A 354 -13.50 -8.26 -3.00
N VAL A 355 -13.45 -8.64 -4.28
CA VAL A 355 -12.18 -9.02 -4.95
C VAL A 355 -11.93 -8.34 -6.30
N VAL A 356 -10.66 -7.96 -6.52
CA VAL A 356 -10.11 -7.42 -7.78
C VAL A 356 -8.67 -7.94 -7.97
N TRP A 357 -8.41 -8.71 -9.03
CA TRP A 357 -7.10 -9.34 -9.26
C TRP A 357 -6.27 -8.65 -10.34
N SER A 358 -6.88 -7.79 -11.17
CA SER A 358 -6.17 -7.08 -12.23
C SER A 358 -6.64 -5.63 -12.41
N GLY A 359 -5.76 -4.80 -12.96
CA GLY A 359 -6.02 -3.41 -13.26
C GLY A 359 -6.51 -3.18 -14.69
N ASN A 360 -6.35 -1.93 -15.17
CA ASN A 360 -6.69 -1.57 -16.54
C ASN A 360 -5.58 -2.07 -17.49
N SER A 361 -5.92 -3.01 -18.37
CA SER A 361 -5.03 -3.58 -19.40
C SER A 361 -4.36 -2.57 -20.34
N ARG A 362 -4.89 -1.35 -20.46
CA ARG A 362 -4.31 -0.25 -21.25
C ARG A 362 -3.20 0.52 -20.51
N HIS A 363 -2.98 0.24 -19.22
CA HIS A 363 -1.96 0.87 -18.41
C HIS A 363 -0.59 0.20 -18.64
N GLY A 364 0.45 0.96 -18.96
CA GLY A 364 1.75 0.40 -19.38
C GLY A 364 2.43 -0.54 -18.37
N ASN A 365 2.15 -0.37 -17.07
CA ASN A 365 2.67 -1.24 -16.01
C ASN A 365 1.66 -2.33 -15.54
N ASP A 366 0.53 -2.54 -16.21
CA ASP A 366 -0.52 -3.42 -15.67
C ASP A 366 -0.07 -4.88 -15.49
N ARG A 367 0.72 -5.39 -16.44
CA ARG A 367 1.23 -6.78 -16.43
C ARG A 367 2.02 -7.14 -15.17
N SER A 368 2.70 -6.19 -14.52
CA SER A 368 3.52 -6.47 -13.32
C SER A 368 2.72 -6.44 -12.02
N ARG A 369 1.59 -5.72 -11.99
CA ARG A 369 0.71 -5.58 -10.80
C ARG A 369 -0.51 -6.50 -10.82
N SER A 370 -0.89 -7.00 -11.99
CA SER A 370 -2.06 -7.87 -12.17
C SER A 370 -1.70 -9.35 -11.89
N ILE A 371 -2.59 -10.04 -11.18
CA ILE A 371 -2.46 -11.46 -10.82
C ILE A 371 -3.39 -12.27 -11.73
N ALA A 372 -2.92 -13.39 -12.30
CA ALA A 372 -3.78 -14.28 -13.06
C ALA A 372 -4.87 -14.89 -12.16
N LEU A 373 -6.14 -14.88 -12.60
CA LEU A 373 -7.26 -15.38 -11.79
C LEU A 373 -7.08 -16.85 -11.38
N SER A 374 -6.43 -17.68 -12.20
CA SER A 374 -6.12 -19.08 -11.87
C SER A 374 -5.19 -19.24 -10.65
N GLY A 375 -4.36 -18.23 -10.36
CA GLY A 375 -3.61 -18.12 -9.11
C GLY A 375 -4.47 -17.54 -7.99
N PHE A 376 -5.13 -16.41 -8.26
CA PHE A 376 -5.93 -15.67 -7.27
C PHE A 376 -7.11 -16.48 -6.70
N ALA A 377 -7.75 -17.33 -7.51
CA ALA A 377 -8.87 -18.18 -7.11
C ALA A 377 -8.53 -19.18 -5.99
N ARG A 378 -7.23 -19.39 -5.68
CA ARG A 378 -6.78 -20.18 -4.52
C ARG A 378 -7.11 -19.54 -3.16
N LEU A 379 -7.54 -18.28 -3.15
CA LEU A 379 -8.07 -17.60 -1.97
C LEU A 379 -9.53 -17.96 -1.68
N PHE A 380 -10.27 -18.46 -2.68
CA PHE A 380 -11.70 -18.72 -2.55
C PHE A 380 -11.97 -19.95 -1.68
N SER A 381 -12.96 -19.80 -0.80
CA SER A 381 -13.38 -20.81 0.19
C SER A 381 -14.85 -20.59 0.56
N ASP A 382 -15.47 -21.62 1.12
CA ASP A 382 -16.85 -21.62 1.60
C ASP A 382 -17.10 -20.76 2.85
N ARG A 383 -16.05 -20.47 3.63
CA ARG A 383 -16.06 -19.58 4.80
C ARG A 383 -16.54 -18.15 4.51
N TYR A 384 -16.41 -17.69 3.27
CA TYR A 384 -16.74 -16.32 2.85
C TYR A 384 -17.65 -16.29 1.63
N GLU A 385 -18.43 -15.22 1.48
CA GLU A 385 -19.12 -14.90 0.23
C GLU A 385 -18.20 -13.97 -0.58
N PHE A 386 -17.52 -14.53 -1.58
CA PHE A 386 -16.64 -13.76 -2.45
C PHE A 386 -17.45 -13.01 -3.51
N VAL A 387 -17.21 -11.71 -3.67
CA VAL A 387 -17.93 -10.85 -4.61
C VAL A 387 -16.94 -10.15 -5.53
N VAL A 388 -17.03 -10.38 -6.83
CA VAL A 388 -16.18 -9.72 -7.81
C VAL A 388 -16.58 -8.24 -7.93
N LEU A 389 -15.65 -7.35 -7.57
CA LEU A 389 -15.79 -5.90 -7.72
C LEU A 389 -15.15 -5.37 -9.02
N GLN A 390 -14.47 -6.26 -9.76
CA GLN A 390 -13.77 -5.91 -10.98
C GLN A 390 -14.76 -5.68 -12.12
N LYS A 391 -14.79 -4.45 -12.67
CA LYS A 391 -15.69 -4.08 -13.78
C LYS A 391 -15.28 -4.71 -15.11
N GLU A 392 -14.00 -4.62 -15.49
CA GLU A 392 -13.49 -5.18 -16.74
C GLU A 392 -12.90 -6.57 -16.48
N VAL A 393 -13.60 -7.62 -16.91
CA VAL A 393 -13.19 -9.03 -16.75
C VAL A 393 -13.02 -9.67 -18.11
N SER A 394 -11.86 -10.30 -18.32
CA SER A 394 -11.50 -10.96 -19.59
C SER A 394 -12.43 -12.15 -19.89
N SER A 395 -12.53 -12.55 -21.16
CA SER A 395 -13.34 -13.72 -21.55
C SER A 395 -12.81 -15.01 -20.91
N SER A 396 -11.49 -15.16 -20.76
CA SER A 396 -10.86 -16.28 -20.05
C SER A 396 -11.15 -16.28 -18.55
N ASP A 397 -11.10 -15.11 -17.89
CA ASP A 397 -11.42 -15.02 -16.46
C ASP A 397 -12.91 -15.27 -16.22
N ARG A 398 -13.79 -14.78 -17.10
CA ARG A 398 -15.23 -15.02 -17.03
C ARG A 398 -15.56 -16.52 -17.08
N ALA A 399 -15.00 -17.24 -18.06
CA ALA A 399 -15.18 -18.68 -18.17
C ALA A 399 -14.65 -19.45 -16.93
N LEU A 400 -13.58 -18.95 -16.29
CA LEU A 400 -13.09 -19.52 -15.03
C LEU A 400 -14.04 -19.22 -13.86
N LEU A 401 -14.55 -17.99 -13.71
CA LEU A 401 -15.51 -17.63 -12.66
C LEU A 401 -16.78 -18.48 -12.68
N GLU A 402 -17.29 -18.80 -13.88
CA GLU A 402 -18.46 -19.68 -14.06
C GLU A 402 -18.24 -21.10 -13.47
N THR A 403 -17.00 -21.53 -13.28
CA THR A 403 -16.66 -22.83 -12.66
C THR A 403 -16.40 -22.77 -11.15
N LEU A 404 -16.36 -21.57 -10.54
CA LEU A 404 -15.92 -21.38 -9.16
C LEU A 404 -17.13 -21.23 -8.20
N PRO A 405 -17.49 -22.28 -7.43
CA PRO A 405 -18.66 -22.22 -6.56
C PRO A 405 -18.46 -21.21 -5.42
N GLY A 406 -19.52 -20.45 -5.11
CA GLY A 406 -19.52 -19.48 -4.01
C GLY A 406 -18.92 -18.10 -4.35
N VAL A 407 -18.48 -17.88 -5.59
CA VAL A 407 -18.07 -16.56 -6.09
C VAL A 407 -19.24 -15.90 -6.81
N ARG A 408 -19.64 -14.71 -6.37
CA ARG A 408 -20.63 -13.89 -7.07
C ARG A 408 -19.97 -12.93 -8.04
N GLN A 409 -20.54 -12.82 -9.23
CA GLN A 409 -20.04 -11.99 -10.31
C GLN A 409 -21.11 -11.00 -10.80
N PHE A 410 -20.76 -9.72 -10.84
CA PHE A 410 -21.63 -8.61 -11.22
C PHE A 410 -20.99 -7.60 -12.20
N SER A 411 -19.82 -7.88 -12.79
CA SER A 411 -19.07 -6.95 -13.67
C SER A 411 -19.93 -6.17 -14.67
N GLU A 412 -20.88 -6.82 -15.34
CA GLU A 412 -21.74 -6.19 -16.37
C GLU A 412 -22.84 -5.27 -15.80
N ALA A 413 -23.16 -5.43 -14.51
CA ALA A 413 -24.16 -4.63 -13.80
C ALA A 413 -23.54 -3.42 -13.05
N ILE A 414 -22.21 -3.26 -13.05
CA ILE A 414 -21.49 -2.11 -12.49
C ILE A 414 -21.36 -1.04 -13.57
N ALA A 415 -22.17 0.02 -13.50
CA ALA A 415 -22.15 1.10 -14.49
C ALA A 415 -20.97 2.06 -14.24
N ASP A 416 -20.76 2.48 -13.00
CA ASP A 416 -19.73 3.46 -12.62
C ASP A 416 -19.19 3.23 -11.19
N PHE A 417 -18.33 4.12 -10.70
CA PHE A 417 -17.74 3.99 -9.36
C PHE A 417 -18.72 4.22 -8.20
N SER A 418 -19.90 4.78 -8.42
CA SER A 418 -20.94 4.84 -7.39
C SER A 418 -21.58 3.46 -7.16
N ASP A 419 -21.65 2.60 -8.19
CA ASP A 419 -21.99 1.17 -8.00
C ASP A 419 -20.86 0.42 -7.29
N THR A 420 -19.61 0.64 -7.69
CA THR A 420 -18.46 0.03 -7.02
C THR A 420 -18.38 0.46 -5.55
N ALA A 421 -18.71 1.72 -5.23
CA ALA A 421 -18.75 2.23 -3.86
C ALA A 421 -19.85 1.54 -3.05
N ALA A 422 -21.07 1.48 -3.60
CA ALA A 422 -22.20 0.81 -2.97
C ALA A 422 -21.95 -0.70 -2.74
N LEU A 423 -21.24 -1.37 -3.65
CA LEU A 423 -20.78 -2.74 -3.43
C LEU A 423 -19.70 -2.83 -2.34
N CYS A 424 -18.68 -1.96 -2.36
CA CYS A 424 -17.65 -1.89 -1.30
C CYS A 424 -18.27 -1.65 0.09
N GLU A 425 -19.32 -0.83 0.20
CA GLU A 425 -20.07 -0.57 1.43
C GLU A 425 -20.58 -1.88 2.07
N LEU A 426 -21.01 -2.82 1.24
CA LEU A 426 -21.63 -4.09 1.63
C LEU A 426 -20.61 -5.22 1.87
N MET A 427 -19.31 -4.96 1.70
CA MET A 427 -18.24 -5.92 2.00
C MET A 427 -17.74 -5.73 3.44
N ASP A 428 -17.30 -6.82 4.08
CA ASP A 428 -16.56 -6.77 5.36
C ASP A 428 -15.07 -6.50 5.11
N LEU A 429 -14.54 -6.98 3.98
CA LEU A 429 -13.16 -6.83 3.53
C LEU A 429 -13.11 -6.67 2.00
N VAL A 430 -12.18 -5.84 1.50
CA VAL A 430 -11.84 -5.77 0.07
C VAL A 430 -10.40 -6.26 -0.16
N ILE A 431 -10.19 -7.31 -0.94
CA ILE A 431 -8.86 -7.80 -1.36
C ILE A 431 -8.62 -7.39 -2.81
N THR A 432 -7.58 -6.60 -3.06
CA THR A 432 -7.34 -5.99 -4.37
C THR A 432 -5.86 -5.92 -4.71
N VAL A 433 -5.50 -5.94 -5.99
CA VAL A 433 -4.19 -5.43 -6.44
C VAL A 433 -4.19 -3.89 -6.48
N ASP A 434 -3.06 -3.27 -6.80
CA ASP A 434 -2.88 -1.81 -6.85
C ASP A 434 -3.75 -1.14 -7.94
N THR A 435 -4.98 -0.77 -7.55
CA THR A 435 -6.04 -0.27 -8.45
C THR A 435 -6.85 0.84 -7.79
N SER A 436 -7.71 1.48 -8.60
CA SER A 436 -8.69 2.46 -8.13
C SER A 436 -9.63 1.92 -7.04
N VAL A 437 -9.84 0.59 -6.95
CA VAL A 437 -10.69 -0.02 -5.91
C VAL A 437 -9.98 -0.03 -4.55
N ALA A 438 -8.64 -0.12 -4.51
CA ALA A 438 -7.87 0.05 -3.28
C ALA A 438 -8.09 1.43 -2.66
N HIS A 439 -7.98 2.47 -3.50
CA HIS A 439 -8.22 3.85 -3.09
C HIS A 439 -9.68 4.12 -2.73
N LEU A 440 -10.64 3.51 -3.45
CA LEU A 440 -12.06 3.62 -3.13
C LEU A 440 -12.40 3.01 -1.76
N ALA A 441 -12.00 1.77 -1.51
CA ALA A 441 -12.25 1.08 -0.25
C ALA A 441 -11.63 1.86 0.93
N GLY A 442 -10.38 2.33 0.77
CA GLY A 442 -9.72 3.18 1.74
C GLY A 442 -10.45 4.53 1.95
N ALA A 443 -10.94 5.19 0.89
CA ALA A 443 -11.66 6.46 0.98
C ALA A 443 -13.02 6.35 1.68
N LEU A 444 -13.67 5.19 1.57
CA LEU A 444 -14.89 4.80 2.29
C LEU A 444 -14.61 4.30 3.72
N GLY A 445 -13.34 4.22 4.15
CA GLY A 445 -12.96 3.71 5.47
C GLY A 445 -13.18 2.20 5.64
N LYS A 446 -13.36 1.44 4.55
CA LYS A 446 -13.54 -0.01 4.57
C LYS A 446 -12.21 -0.71 4.81
N PRO A 447 -12.17 -1.84 5.55
CA PRO A 447 -10.98 -2.69 5.61
C PRO A 447 -10.60 -3.17 4.22
N ALA A 448 -9.33 -3.00 3.83
CA ALA A 448 -8.85 -3.52 2.55
C ALA A 448 -7.42 -4.07 2.62
N TRP A 449 -7.16 -5.09 1.81
CA TRP A 449 -5.88 -5.76 1.69
C TRP A 449 -5.37 -5.56 0.28
N VAL A 450 -4.23 -4.86 0.13
CA VAL A 450 -3.66 -4.51 -1.17
C VAL A 450 -2.46 -5.39 -1.45
N LEU A 451 -2.52 -6.12 -2.56
CA LEU A 451 -1.46 -6.98 -3.06
C LEU A 451 -0.59 -6.16 -4.03
N LEU A 452 0.66 -5.97 -3.63
CA LEU A 452 1.64 -5.11 -4.29
C LEU A 452 2.72 -5.93 -4.99
N ALA A 453 3.04 -5.53 -6.23
CA ALA A 453 4.20 -6.03 -6.96
C ALA A 453 5.51 -5.64 -6.25
N ILE A 454 6.62 -6.26 -6.65
CA ILE A 454 7.96 -5.88 -6.16
C ILE A 454 8.31 -4.40 -6.45
N HIS A 455 7.65 -3.82 -7.46
CA HIS A 455 7.66 -2.40 -7.79
C HIS A 455 6.30 -1.76 -7.44
N PRO A 456 6.03 -1.47 -6.16
CA PRO A 456 4.79 -0.81 -5.76
C PRO A 456 4.76 0.62 -6.29
N ASP A 457 3.56 1.20 -6.42
CA ASP A 457 3.45 2.65 -6.56
C ASP A 457 3.98 3.36 -5.29
N TRP A 458 4.55 4.56 -5.47
CA TRP A 458 5.19 5.34 -4.42
C TRP A 458 4.28 5.67 -3.24
N ARG A 459 2.94 5.71 -3.43
CA ARG A 459 1.94 5.93 -2.36
C ARG A 459 2.03 4.88 -1.26
N TRP A 460 2.47 3.68 -1.61
CA TRP A 460 2.55 2.55 -0.69
C TRP A 460 3.90 2.45 0.04
N LEU A 461 4.90 3.27 -0.32
CA LEU A 461 6.27 3.18 0.19
C LEU A 461 6.88 1.77 -0.04
N LEU A 462 8.03 1.45 0.59
CA LEU A 462 8.78 0.21 0.31
C LEU A 462 8.58 -0.91 1.35
N GLU A 463 8.74 -0.63 2.64
CA GLU A 463 8.91 -1.69 3.67
C GLU A 463 7.66 -1.95 4.54
N ARG A 464 6.63 -1.11 4.41
CA ARG A 464 5.49 -1.06 5.35
C ARG A 464 4.40 -2.10 5.06
N LYS A 465 3.77 -2.63 6.10
CA LYS A 465 2.54 -3.47 6.02
C LYS A 465 1.25 -2.66 6.17
N ASP A 466 1.33 -1.39 6.55
CA ASP A 466 0.23 -0.45 6.70
C ASP A 466 0.28 0.65 5.63
N SER A 467 -0.84 1.33 5.39
CA SER A 467 -0.88 2.51 4.49
C SER A 467 -0.98 3.81 5.28
N PRO A 468 -0.05 4.77 5.10
CA PRO A 468 -0.16 6.09 5.73
C PRO A 468 -1.29 6.94 5.11
N TRP A 469 -1.82 6.55 3.94
CA TRP A 469 -2.94 7.21 3.27
C TRP A 469 -4.31 6.68 3.69
N TYR A 470 -4.37 5.44 4.19
CA TYR A 470 -5.61 4.71 4.46
C TYR A 470 -5.41 3.77 5.67
N PRO A 471 -5.71 4.19 6.90
CA PRO A 471 -5.32 3.41 8.08
C PRO A 471 -6.05 2.06 8.26
N GLY A 472 -7.12 1.82 7.48
CA GLY A 472 -7.80 0.51 7.41
C GLY A 472 -7.18 -0.46 6.39
N VAL A 473 -6.05 -0.10 5.76
CA VAL A 473 -5.43 -0.87 4.67
C VAL A 473 -4.19 -1.62 5.13
N HIS A 474 -4.17 -2.93 4.85
CA HIS A 474 -3.00 -3.81 4.99
C HIS A 474 -2.33 -4.05 3.63
N LEU A 475 -1.01 -4.17 3.60
CA LEU A 475 -0.20 -4.29 2.39
C LEU A 475 0.57 -5.62 2.36
N TYR A 476 0.32 -6.42 1.32
CA TYR A 476 1.05 -7.65 1.03
C TYR A 476 2.01 -7.40 -0.13
N ARG A 477 3.29 -7.72 0.03
CA ARG A 477 4.34 -7.37 -0.94
C ARG A 477 4.97 -8.60 -1.56
N GLN A 478 5.08 -8.59 -2.88
CA GLN A 478 5.88 -9.54 -3.64
C GLN A 478 7.38 -9.34 -3.36
N THR A 479 8.07 -10.41 -2.97
CA THR A 479 9.53 -10.43 -2.69
C THR A 479 10.38 -10.78 -3.91
N ARG A 480 9.78 -11.41 -4.93
CA ARG A 480 10.43 -11.79 -6.19
C ARG A 480 9.53 -11.44 -7.36
N ARG A 481 10.07 -10.72 -8.35
CA ARG A 481 9.34 -10.30 -9.56
C ARG A 481 8.54 -11.46 -10.18
N ASP A 482 7.29 -11.17 -10.51
CA ASP A 482 6.31 -12.07 -11.15
C ASP A 482 5.93 -13.35 -10.34
N ASP A 483 6.48 -13.55 -9.14
CA ASP A 483 6.08 -14.62 -8.21
C ASP A 483 5.05 -14.11 -7.20
N TRP A 484 3.79 -14.49 -7.40
CA TRP A 484 2.68 -14.13 -6.52
C TRP A 484 2.31 -15.23 -5.53
N ALA A 485 2.95 -16.42 -5.58
CA ALA A 485 2.54 -17.56 -4.76
C ALA A 485 2.75 -17.31 -3.24
N PRO A 486 3.87 -16.73 -2.77
CA PRO A 486 4.04 -16.39 -1.35
C PRO A 486 3.03 -15.35 -0.85
N VAL A 487 2.71 -14.36 -1.70
CA VAL A 487 1.74 -13.30 -1.40
C VAL A 487 0.35 -13.89 -1.19
N LEU A 488 -0.12 -14.72 -2.13
CA LEU A 488 -1.41 -15.39 -2.04
C LEU A 488 -1.47 -16.40 -0.89
N GLN A 489 -0.34 -17.04 -0.55
CA GLN A 489 -0.27 -17.92 0.62
C GLN A 489 -0.50 -17.13 1.93
N GLN A 490 0.21 -16.01 2.14
CA GLN A 490 0.04 -15.19 3.34
C GLN A 490 -1.39 -14.64 3.45
N VAL A 491 -1.95 -14.13 2.35
CA VAL A 491 -3.35 -13.65 2.32
C VAL A 491 -4.33 -14.75 2.72
N ARG A 492 -4.11 -15.99 2.30
CA ARG A 492 -4.96 -17.14 2.67
C ARG A 492 -4.80 -17.53 4.15
N GLU A 493 -3.59 -17.44 4.70
CA GLU A 493 -3.32 -17.69 6.11
C GLU A 493 -3.99 -16.62 7.00
N ASP A 494 -3.89 -15.35 6.62
CA ASP A 494 -4.55 -14.25 7.33
C ASP A 494 -6.08 -14.32 7.20
N LEU A 495 -6.61 -14.71 6.02
CA LEU A 495 -8.04 -15.02 5.83
C LEU A 495 -8.52 -16.16 6.76
N ALA A 496 -7.64 -17.09 7.15
CA ALA A 496 -8.01 -18.16 8.07
C ALA A 496 -8.09 -17.68 9.54
N LEU A 497 -7.39 -16.59 9.89
CA LEU A 497 -7.40 -15.97 11.22
C LEU A 497 -8.62 -15.04 11.43
N LEU A 498 -9.10 -14.38 10.38
CA LEU A 498 -10.30 -13.53 10.47
C LEU A 498 -11.52 -14.33 10.98
N PRO A 499 -12.10 -14.00 12.14
CA PRO A 499 -13.09 -14.86 12.81
C PRO A 499 -14.32 -15.10 11.94
N ALA A 500 -14.75 -16.36 11.87
CA ALA A 500 -16.05 -16.71 11.29
C ALA A 500 -17.19 -16.10 12.13
N TYR A 501 -18.36 -15.93 11.49
CA TYR A 501 -19.43 -15.09 12.00
C TYR A 501 -20.30 -15.79 13.06
N ASP A 502 -19.86 -15.78 14.32
CA ASP A 502 -20.64 -16.32 15.47
C ASP A 502 -21.88 -15.46 15.83
N GLY A 503 -22.11 -14.36 15.12
CA GLY A 503 -23.09 -13.34 15.50
C GLY A 503 -22.75 -12.60 16.80
N CYS A 504 -23.64 -11.69 17.20
CA CYS A 504 -23.50 -10.93 18.43
C CYS A 504 -23.71 -11.84 19.65
N PRO A 505 -22.73 -11.95 20.58
CA PRO A 505 -22.86 -12.78 21.77
C PRO A 505 -24.12 -12.50 22.60
N ALA A 506 -24.53 -11.23 22.63
CA ALA A 506 -25.78 -10.81 23.25
C ALA A 506 -27.00 -11.12 22.37
N CYS A 507 -27.21 -10.42 21.25
CA CYS A 507 -28.51 -10.43 20.56
C CYS A 507 -28.60 -11.35 19.32
N GLY A 508 -27.57 -12.14 19.02
CA GLY A 508 -27.51 -13.04 17.86
C GLY A 508 -27.41 -12.36 16.49
N ARG A 509 -27.74 -11.07 16.38
CA ARG A 509 -27.60 -10.28 15.14
C ARG A 509 -26.15 -10.19 14.67
N GLY A 510 -25.95 -9.87 13.41
CA GLY A 510 -24.63 -9.59 12.87
C GLY A 510 -23.86 -8.51 13.64
N MET A 511 -22.53 -8.65 13.66
CA MET A 511 -21.60 -7.62 14.12
C MET A 511 -20.84 -7.07 12.92
N VAL A 512 -20.58 -5.76 12.90
CA VAL A 512 -19.76 -5.12 11.86
C VAL A 512 -18.38 -4.78 12.43
N PRO A 513 -17.31 -4.75 11.61
CA PRO A 513 -16.05 -4.14 11.99
C PRO A 513 -16.29 -2.71 12.50
N HIS A 514 -15.67 -2.35 13.62
CA HIS A 514 -15.78 -1.04 14.25
C HIS A 514 -14.52 -0.22 14.07
N ASP A 515 -13.36 -0.83 14.34
CA ASP A 515 -12.03 -0.28 14.06
C ASP A 515 -11.01 -1.43 14.01
N VAL A 516 -9.84 -1.13 13.46
CA VAL A 516 -8.66 -2.00 13.50
C VAL A 516 -7.54 -1.30 14.25
N VAL A 517 -6.98 -1.96 15.24
CA VAL A 517 -5.88 -1.43 16.06
C VAL A 517 -4.71 -2.41 16.07
N ASP A 518 -3.51 -1.88 15.91
CA ASP A 518 -2.32 -2.50 16.50
C ASP A 518 -2.12 -1.84 17.88
N PHE A 519 -1.82 -2.63 18.89
CA PHE A 519 -1.85 -2.17 20.27
C PHE A 519 -0.44 -1.91 20.80
N ASN A 520 -0.28 -0.76 21.47
CA ASN A 520 0.91 -0.47 22.26
C ASN A 520 0.88 -1.36 23.51
N LYS A 521 2.00 -1.95 23.91
CA LYS A 521 2.11 -2.79 25.13
C LYS A 521 2.07 -2.00 26.45
N SER A 522 1.98 -0.67 26.43
CA SER A 522 2.13 0.21 27.59
C SER A 522 0.98 1.22 27.75
N CYS A 523 0.44 1.35 28.97
CA CYS A 523 -0.34 2.53 29.37
C CYS A 523 0.51 3.61 30.08
N GLY A 524 1.83 3.42 30.12
CA GLY A 524 2.81 4.31 30.74
C GLY A 524 3.30 5.45 29.85
N GLU A 525 2.81 5.59 28.61
CA GLU A 525 3.21 6.67 27.69
C GLU A 525 2.93 8.07 28.27
N ALA A 526 1.81 8.23 29.00
CA ALA A 526 1.49 9.45 29.74
C ALA A 526 2.54 9.83 30.81
N HIS A 527 3.42 8.88 31.18
CA HIS A 527 4.54 9.04 32.11
C HIS A 527 5.90 8.85 31.39
N GLY A 528 5.93 8.94 30.06
CA GLY A 528 7.15 8.83 29.24
C GLY A 528 7.66 7.42 28.97
N ARG A 529 6.89 6.36 29.28
CA ARG A 529 7.27 4.96 29.03
C ARG A 529 6.65 4.42 27.72
N TYR A 530 7.40 4.57 26.64
CA TYR A 530 7.01 4.13 25.29
C TYR A 530 7.45 2.68 25.03
N LEU A 531 6.53 1.82 24.59
CA LEU A 531 6.82 0.50 24.04
C LEU A 531 6.43 0.46 22.56
N PRO A 532 7.08 -0.37 21.73
CA PRO A 532 6.65 -0.59 20.36
C PRO A 532 5.26 -1.23 20.31
N LEU A 533 4.55 -1.00 19.20
CA LEU A 533 3.32 -1.72 18.88
C LEU A 533 3.57 -3.23 18.78
N ALA A 534 2.55 -4.03 19.01
CA ALA A 534 2.64 -5.50 18.98
C ALA A 534 2.81 -6.08 17.57
N GLY A 535 2.71 -5.26 16.51
CA GLY A 535 2.86 -5.68 15.12
C GLY A 535 1.70 -6.54 14.62
N THR A 536 0.57 -6.53 15.32
CA THR A 536 -0.54 -7.48 15.13
C THR A 536 -1.87 -6.76 15.10
N ALA A 537 -2.47 -6.67 13.91
CA ALA A 537 -3.76 -6.00 13.71
C ALA A 537 -4.91 -6.79 14.36
N VAL A 538 -5.63 -6.14 15.27
CA VAL A 538 -6.81 -6.68 15.94
C VAL A 538 -8.05 -5.89 15.53
N TYR A 539 -9.00 -6.60 14.94
CA TYR A 539 -10.27 -6.06 14.47
C TYR A 539 -11.32 -6.10 15.59
N TYR A 540 -11.63 -4.94 16.15
CA TYR A 540 -12.79 -4.79 17.03
C TYR A 540 -14.06 -4.72 16.20
N HIS A 541 -15.10 -5.41 16.68
CA HIS A 541 -16.40 -5.49 16.05
C HIS A 541 -17.46 -4.95 17.00
N ARG A 542 -18.48 -4.27 16.46
CA ARG A 542 -19.61 -3.72 17.22
C ARG A 542 -20.93 -4.19 16.60
N CYS A 543 -21.88 -4.59 17.43
CA CYS A 543 -23.22 -4.93 16.98
C CYS A 543 -24.03 -3.64 16.78
N PRO A 544 -24.55 -3.34 15.57
CA PRO A 544 -25.36 -2.15 15.34
C PRO A 544 -26.70 -2.21 16.09
N GLY A 545 -27.22 -3.42 16.39
CA GLY A 545 -28.49 -3.60 17.09
C GLY A 545 -28.50 -3.25 18.59
N CYS A 546 -27.53 -3.75 19.38
CA CYS A 546 -27.49 -3.54 20.84
C CYS A 546 -26.28 -2.76 21.36
N GLY A 547 -25.27 -2.49 20.52
CA GLY A 547 -24.03 -1.83 20.92
C GLY A 547 -23.00 -2.72 21.61
N PHE A 548 -23.22 -4.04 21.68
CA PHE A 548 -22.22 -5.01 22.15
C PHE A 548 -20.95 -4.91 21.29
N ALA A 549 -19.77 -4.94 21.90
CA ALA A 549 -18.48 -4.84 21.24
C ALA A 549 -17.50 -5.92 21.74
N GLN A 550 -16.68 -6.44 20.84
CA GLN A 550 -15.64 -7.43 21.14
C GLN A 550 -14.51 -7.38 20.11
N ALA A 551 -13.35 -7.94 20.45
CA ALA A 551 -12.30 -8.28 19.48
C ALA A 551 -12.25 -9.82 19.32
N PRO A 552 -12.94 -10.41 18.33
CA PRO A 552 -13.13 -11.87 18.28
C PRO A 552 -11.85 -12.64 17.91
N ALA A 553 -10.84 -11.98 17.34
CA ALA A 553 -9.52 -12.57 17.08
C ALA A 553 -8.89 -13.17 18.35
N PHE A 554 -9.06 -12.51 19.51
CA PHE A 554 -8.53 -12.99 20.79
C PHE A 554 -9.12 -14.32 21.26
N ARG A 555 -10.27 -14.76 20.75
CA ARG A 555 -10.83 -16.09 21.07
C ARG A 555 -9.98 -17.24 20.54
N GLN A 556 -9.23 -16.99 19.46
CA GLN A 556 -8.36 -17.98 18.83
C GLN A 556 -6.94 -17.96 19.43
N TRP A 557 -6.63 -16.99 20.29
CA TRP A 557 -5.31 -16.82 20.87
C TRP A 557 -5.08 -17.82 22.00
N THR A 558 -4.02 -18.62 21.86
CA THR A 558 -3.54 -19.48 22.95
C THR A 558 -2.90 -18.65 24.06
N ARG A 559 -2.75 -19.23 25.26
CA ARG A 559 -1.94 -18.61 26.35
C ARG A 559 -0.53 -18.22 25.86
N GLN A 560 0.05 -18.99 24.94
CA GLN A 560 1.35 -18.68 24.33
C GLN A 560 1.29 -17.46 23.40
N ALA A 561 0.23 -17.31 22.59
CA ALA A 561 0.04 -16.12 21.76
C ALA A 561 -0.12 -14.85 22.62
N PHE A 562 -0.94 -14.91 23.67
CA PHE A 562 -1.03 -13.81 24.64
C PHE A 562 0.32 -13.48 25.28
N ARG A 563 1.10 -14.47 25.73
CA ARG A 563 2.46 -14.23 26.26
C ARG A 563 3.41 -13.64 25.22
N ALA A 564 3.37 -14.10 23.97
CA ALA A 564 4.26 -13.61 22.92
C ALA A 564 3.99 -12.14 22.56
N HIS A 565 2.72 -11.80 22.29
CA HIS A 565 2.35 -10.49 21.74
C HIS A 565 2.03 -9.43 22.81
N LEU A 566 1.52 -9.83 23.98
CA LEU A 566 0.89 -8.93 24.94
C LEU A 566 1.49 -8.99 26.35
N TYR A 567 1.60 -10.18 26.93
CA TYR A 567 2.03 -10.42 28.32
C TYR A 567 3.45 -11.02 28.34
N ASN A 568 4.40 -10.30 27.75
CA ASN A 568 5.83 -10.64 27.63
C ASN A 568 6.70 -9.90 28.68
N ASP A 569 8.01 -10.11 28.64
CA ASP A 569 8.95 -9.48 29.57
C ASP A 569 9.01 -7.94 29.39
N ASP A 570 8.84 -7.42 28.16
CA ASP A 570 8.70 -5.97 27.91
C ASP A 570 7.54 -5.38 28.72
N TYR A 571 6.42 -6.10 28.75
CA TYR A 571 5.23 -5.72 29.50
C TYR A 571 5.52 -5.67 31.01
N ALA A 572 6.11 -6.75 31.55
CA ALA A 572 6.42 -6.88 32.96
C ALA A 572 7.42 -5.81 33.48
N ALA A 573 8.35 -5.37 32.62
CA ALA A 573 9.28 -4.30 32.96
C ALA A 573 8.62 -2.91 33.12
N VAL A 574 7.45 -2.69 32.49
CA VAL A 574 6.76 -1.40 32.47
C VAL A 574 5.62 -1.30 33.49
N ASP A 575 4.99 -2.42 33.86
CA ASP A 575 3.99 -2.55 34.94
C ASP A 575 4.41 -3.56 36.02
N PRO A 576 5.44 -3.28 36.83
CA PRO A 576 5.86 -4.16 37.93
C PRO A 576 4.80 -4.27 39.05
N ASP A 577 3.89 -3.29 39.14
CA ASP A 577 2.88 -3.20 40.20
C ASP A 577 1.85 -4.33 40.12
N GLY A 578 1.64 -4.92 38.93
CA GLY A 578 0.64 -5.96 38.71
C GLY A 578 0.88 -7.28 39.46
N VAL A 579 2.13 -7.59 39.83
CA VAL A 579 2.47 -8.86 40.48
C VAL A 579 2.33 -8.80 42.01
N SER A 580 2.73 -7.69 42.64
CA SER A 580 2.86 -7.57 44.09
C SER A 580 2.09 -6.39 44.69
N VAL A 581 2.25 -5.18 44.15
CA VAL A 581 1.67 -3.94 44.73
C VAL A 581 0.16 -3.92 44.59
N ARG A 582 -0.39 -4.27 43.42
CA ARG A 582 -1.82 -4.17 43.13
C ARG A 582 -2.69 -5.20 43.86
N PRO A 583 -2.31 -6.48 44.01
CA PRO A 583 -3.07 -7.41 44.84
C PRO A 583 -3.19 -6.94 46.30
N LEU A 584 -2.15 -6.29 46.84
CA LEU A 584 -2.17 -5.68 48.18
C LEU A 584 -3.14 -4.49 48.23
N GLN A 585 -3.06 -3.55 47.28
CA GLN A 585 -3.99 -2.42 47.18
C GLN A 585 -5.45 -2.86 47.01
N ASN A 586 -5.71 -3.92 46.24
CA ASN A 586 -7.04 -4.49 46.09
C ASN A 586 -7.53 -5.14 47.40
N ALA A 587 -6.66 -5.80 48.16
CA ALA A 587 -6.99 -6.32 49.49
C ALA A 587 -7.26 -5.19 50.51
N ASP A 588 -6.53 -4.08 50.44
CA ASP A 588 -6.81 -2.87 51.22
C ASP A 588 -8.18 -2.27 50.87
N PHE A 589 -8.48 -2.09 49.58
CA PHE A 589 -9.77 -1.59 49.08
C PHE A 589 -10.95 -2.48 49.54
N VAL A 590 -10.83 -3.81 49.38
CA VAL A 590 -11.83 -4.77 49.87
C VAL A 590 -12.00 -4.66 51.39
N HIS A 591 -10.90 -4.62 52.13
CA HIS A 591 -10.96 -4.54 53.60
C HIS A 591 -11.55 -3.21 54.08
N GLN A 592 -11.28 -2.10 53.41
CA GLN A 592 -11.83 -0.78 53.73
C GLN A 592 -13.34 -0.72 53.51
N LEU A 593 -13.85 -1.30 52.42
CA LEU A 593 -15.29 -1.31 52.11
C LEU A 593 -16.10 -2.27 52.99
N PHE A 594 -15.51 -3.42 53.34
CA PHE A 594 -16.26 -4.58 53.83
C PHE A 594 -15.72 -5.21 55.11
N GLY A 595 -14.62 -4.70 55.69
CA GLY A 595 -13.93 -5.29 56.84
C GLY A 595 -14.80 -5.43 58.11
N GLU A 596 -15.79 -4.56 58.29
CA GLU A 596 -16.83 -4.67 59.34
C GLU A 596 -17.72 -5.91 59.16
N SER A 597 -18.00 -6.28 57.90
CA SER A 597 -18.92 -7.37 57.53
C SER A 597 -18.21 -8.69 57.22
N ARG A 598 -16.89 -8.77 57.33
CA ARG A 598 -16.07 -9.92 56.91
C ARG A 598 -16.52 -11.28 57.46
N ALA A 599 -17.11 -11.32 58.65
CA ALA A 599 -17.62 -12.55 59.27
C ALA A 599 -18.88 -13.11 58.57
N ALA A 600 -19.57 -12.30 57.76
CA ALA A 600 -20.71 -12.71 56.93
C ALA A 600 -20.33 -12.88 55.44
N ILE A 601 -19.03 -12.80 55.10
CA ILE A 601 -18.54 -12.82 53.72
C ILE A 601 -17.63 -14.03 53.50
N ARG A 602 -17.99 -14.84 52.50
CA ARG A 602 -17.15 -15.90 51.93
C ARG A 602 -16.66 -15.42 50.57
N HIS A 603 -15.38 -15.07 50.50
CA HIS A 603 -14.76 -14.36 49.38
C HIS A 603 -14.02 -15.29 48.40
N LEU A 604 -14.12 -14.98 47.10
CA LEU A 604 -13.28 -15.55 46.05
C LEU A 604 -12.56 -14.46 45.25
N ASP A 605 -11.23 -14.54 45.21
CA ASP A 605 -10.40 -13.86 44.23
C ASP A 605 -10.33 -14.71 42.95
N TYR A 606 -10.90 -14.20 41.86
CA TYR A 606 -11.05 -14.88 40.58
C TYR A 606 -10.17 -14.22 39.51
N GLY A 607 -9.16 -14.94 39.03
CA GLY A 607 -8.36 -14.55 37.87
C GLY A 607 -7.16 -13.62 38.13
N ALA A 608 -6.81 -13.32 39.38
CA ALA A 608 -5.67 -12.45 39.71
C ALA A 608 -4.30 -13.15 39.65
N GLY A 609 -4.25 -14.49 39.68
CA GLY A 609 -3.06 -15.31 39.40
C GLY A 609 -2.00 -15.44 40.49
N SER A 610 -1.73 -14.38 41.27
CA SER A 610 -0.75 -14.48 42.38
C SER A 610 -1.35 -15.04 43.67
N GLY A 611 -2.68 -14.99 43.83
CA GLY A 611 -3.38 -15.34 45.07
C GLY A 611 -3.04 -14.46 46.28
N LEU A 612 -2.22 -13.42 46.08
CA LEU A 612 -1.70 -12.54 47.12
C LEU A 612 -2.81 -11.72 47.78
N LEU A 613 -3.81 -11.25 47.01
CA LEU A 613 -4.99 -10.55 47.52
C LEU A 613 -5.70 -11.42 48.58
N SER A 614 -6.03 -12.67 48.25
CA SER A 614 -6.67 -13.58 49.21
C SER A 614 -5.77 -13.99 50.37
N ALA A 615 -4.44 -14.05 50.19
CA ALA A 615 -3.51 -14.27 51.29
C ALA A 615 -3.56 -13.12 52.31
N THR A 616 -3.45 -11.87 51.84
CA THR A 616 -3.52 -10.67 52.69
C THR A 616 -4.90 -10.48 53.34
N LEU A 617 -5.99 -10.89 52.69
CA LEU A 617 -7.31 -10.93 53.34
C LEU A 617 -7.38 -11.99 54.45
N ARG A 618 -6.80 -13.19 54.25
CA ARG A 618 -6.76 -14.23 55.30
C ARG A 618 -5.97 -13.79 56.53
N GLU A 619 -4.85 -13.08 56.35
CA GLU A 619 -4.10 -12.44 57.45
C GLU A 619 -4.98 -11.48 58.27
N ARG A 620 -6.00 -10.88 57.63
CA ARG A 620 -6.99 -10.00 58.24
C ARG A 620 -8.29 -10.71 58.65
N GLN A 621 -8.23 -12.03 58.86
CA GLN A 621 -9.33 -12.89 59.33
C GLN A 621 -10.54 -12.96 58.38
N TRP A 622 -10.31 -13.00 57.07
CA TRP A 622 -11.34 -13.27 56.07
C TRP A 622 -11.41 -14.75 55.68
N ASP A 623 -12.60 -15.29 55.45
CA ASP A 623 -12.77 -16.50 54.65
C ASP A 623 -12.60 -16.13 53.17
N SER A 624 -11.44 -16.46 52.61
CA SER A 624 -11.00 -15.94 51.32
C SER A 624 -10.17 -16.97 50.54
N LEU A 625 -10.71 -17.40 49.40
CA LEU A 625 -10.08 -18.32 48.46
C LEU A 625 -9.49 -17.57 47.26
N ALA A 626 -8.50 -18.17 46.58
CA ALA A 626 -8.04 -17.71 45.27
C ALA A 626 -8.17 -18.84 44.24
N TYR A 627 -8.55 -18.46 43.02
CA TYR A 627 -8.67 -19.33 41.85
C TYR A 627 -8.32 -18.53 40.60
N ASP A 628 -7.47 -19.07 39.72
CA ASP A 628 -7.15 -18.43 38.44
C ASP A 628 -7.31 -19.43 37.27
N PRO A 629 -8.39 -19.33 36.47
CA PRO A 629 -8.58 -20.18 35.28
C PRO A 629 -7.58 -19.86 34.14
N PHE A 630 -6.81 -18.78 34.26
CA PHE A 630 -5.76 -18.38 33.32
C PHE A 630 -4.37 -18.90 33.74
N ALA A 631 -4.23 -19.44 34.95
CA ALA A 631 -3.05 -20.14 35.46
C ALA A 631 -3.16 -21.66 35.27
N ASP A 632 -2.13 -22.41 35.69
CA ASP A 632 -2.13 -23.88 35.66
C ASP A 632 -2.87 -24.47 36.87
N ASP A 633 -4.12 -24.01 37.07
CA ASP A 633 -5.03 -24.41 38.14
C ASP A 633 -6.00 -25.49 37.61
N GLU A 634 -5.78 -26.74 38.00
CA GLU A 634 -6.60 -27.88 37.52
C GLU A 634 -8.01 -27.96 38.15
N ARG A 635 -8.32 -27.09 39.12
CA ARG A 635 -9.61 -27.08 39.81
C ARG A 635 -10.72 -26.58 38.88
N LYS A 636 -11.88 -27.23 38.92
CA LYS A 636 -13.07 -26.84 38.16
C LYS A 636 -14.00 -25.94 38.98
N PRO A 637 -14.73 -25.00 38.33
CA PRO A 637 -15.86 -24.23 38.85
C PRO A 637 -16.53 -24.81 40.10
N THR A 638 -17.15 -25.97 39.86
CA THR A 638 -18.01 -26.73 40.77
C THR A 638 -17.33 -27.30 42.01
N GLN A 639 -16.00 -27.32 42.07
CA GLN A 639 -15.23 -27.88 43.20
C GLN A 639 -14.94 -26.85 44.30
N LEU A 640 -15.09 -25.54 44.02
CA LEU A 640 -14.76 -24.46 44.96
C LEU A 640 -15.92 -24.14 45.94
N GLY A 641 -17.14 -24.56 45.57
CA GLY A 641 -18.38 -24.23 46.27
C GLY A 641 -18.95 -22.86 45.88
N LYS A 642 -19.89 -22.36 46.66
CA LYS A 642 -20.57 -21.07 46.44
C LYS A 642 -19.99 -19.93 47.28
N PHE A 643 -19.97 -18.74 46.72
CA PHE A 643 -19.43 -17.51 47.33
C PHE A 643 -20.51 -16.41 47.30
N ASN A 644 -20.56 -15.59 48.34
CA ASN A 644 -21.43 -14.40 48.38
C ASN A 644 -20.66 -13.11 48.06
N PHE A 645 -19.34 -13.18 47.89
CA PHE A 645 -18.53 -12.09 47.40
C PHE A 645 -17.43 -12.61 46.47
N ILE A 646 -17.32 -12.05 45.26
CA ILE A 646 -16.29 -12.43 44.29
C ILE A 646 -15.61 -11.15 43.79
N THR A 647 -14.28 -11.11 43.80
CA THR A 647 -13.51 -10.10 43.06
C THR A 647 -12.94 -10.70 41.79
N ALA A 648 -13.18 -10.04 40.65
CA ALA A 648 -12.79 -10.48 39.32
C ALA A 648 -12.01 -9.38 38.57
N PHE A 649 -11.14 -8.67 39.29
CA PHE A 649 -10.48 -7.44 38.83
C PHE A 649 -9.69 -7.58 37.52
N ALA A 650 -9.18 -8.78 37.21
CA ALA A 650 -8.42 -9.07 35.99
C ALA A 650 -9.13 -10.04 35.02
N ALA A 651 -10.31 -10.59 35.39
CA ALA A 651 -10.87 -11.75 34.71
C ALA A 651 -11.50 -11.41 33.35
N PHE A 652 -12.28 -10.32 33.31
CA PHE A 652 -12.94 -9.82 32.09
C PHE A 652 -11.96 -9.34 31.01
N GLU A 653 -10.71 -9.14 31.39
CA GLU A 653 -9.64 -8.63 30.55
C GLU A 653 -8.69 -9.76 30.06
N ARG A 654 -8.79 -10.95 30.67
CA ARG A 654 -8.06 -12.18 30.29
C ARG A 654 -8.93 -13.20 29.54
N ALA A 655 -10.27 -13.10 29.62
CA ALA A 655 -11.19 -14.08 29.03
C ALA A 655 -11.79 -13.62 27.68
N PRO A 656 -11.28 -14.09 26.52
CA PRO A 656 -11.87 -13.73 25.22
C PRO A 656 -13.22 -14.41 24.95
N ASP A 657 -13.51 -15.53 25.63
CA ASP A 657 -14.87 -16.07 25.72
C ASP A 657 -15.56 -15.60 27.00
N VAL A 658 -16.26 -14.48 26.88
CA VAL A 658 -17.06 -13.92 27.98
C VAL A 658 -18.31 -14.75 28.30
N LYS A 659 -18.79 -15.61 27.39
CA LYS A 659 -19.92 -16.51 27.70
C LYS A 659 -19.46 -17.61 28.66
N ALA A 660 -18.29 -18.18 28.43
CA ALA A 660 -17.65 -19.13 29.34
C ALA A 660 -17.35 -18.47 30.70
N LEU A 661 -16.67 -17.32 30.71
CA LEU A 661 -16.37 -16.58 31.95
C LEU A 661 -17.63 -16.29 32.77
N MET A 662 -18.69 -15.76 32.14
CA MET A 662 -19.94 -15.47 32.84
C MET A 662 -20.63 -16.74 33.35
N ALA A 663 -20.53 -17.87 32.65
CA ALA A 663 -21.06 -19.15 33.12
C ALA A 663 -20.31 -19.67 34.34
N ASP A 664 -18.97 -19.59 34.35
CA ASP A 664 -18.14 -19.99 35.50
C ASP A 664 -18.40 -19.11 36.73
N LEU A 665 -18.48 -17.78 36.54
CA LEU A 665 -18.80 -16.84 37.61
C LEU A 665 -20.20 -17.11 38.19
N LEU A 666 -21.23 -17.30 37.36
CA LEU A 666 -22.57 -17.69 37.81
C LEU A 666 -22.59 -19.06 38.54
N ALA A 667 -21.77 -20.00 38.10
CA ALA A 667 -21.62 -21.29 38.78
C ALA A 667 -21.01 -21.13 40.20
N LEU A 668 -20.23 -20.08 40.44
CA LEU A 668 -19.62 -19.76 41.74
C LEU A 668 -20.45 -18.82 42.63
N MET A 669 -21.27 -17.95 42.05
CA MET A 669 -22.14 -17.01 42.78
C MET A 669 -23.26 -17.74 43.54
N ASP A 670 -23.44 -17.43 44.83
CA ASP A 670 -24.64 -17.75 45.60
C ASP A 670 -25.81 -16.78 45.29
N GLU A 671 -27.02 -17.03 45.81
CA GLU A 671 -28.21 -16.19 45.53
C GLU A 671 -28.03 -14.72 45.90
N GLU A 672 -27.38 -14.45 47.04
CA GLU A 672 -27.08 -13.10 47.53
C GLU A 672 -25.60 -12.73 47.31
N CYS A 673 -25.07 -12.99 46.10
CA CYS A 673 -23.68 -12.68 45.76
C CYS A 673 -23.48 -11.30 45.11
N VAL A 674 -22.41 -10.61 45.50
CA VAL A 674 -21.86 -9.44 44.82
C VAL A 674 -20.54 -9.81 44.12
N LEU A 675 -20.48 -9.62 42.80
CA LEU A 675 -19.27 -9.73 41.98
C LEU A 675 -18.72 -8.32 41.73
N ILE A 676 -17.46 -8.02 42.06
CA ILE A 676 -16.79 -6.73 41.78
C ILE A 676 -15.69 -6.91 40.73
N PHE A 677 -15.59 -5.98 39.79
CA PHE A 677 -14.58 -5.96 38.73
C PHE A 677 -14.23 -4.51 38.34
N SER A 678 -13.16 -4.32 37.57
CA SER A 678 -12.74 -2.99 37.07
C SER A 678 -12.78 -2.97 35.54
N THR A 679 -13.02 -1.79 34.95
CA THR A 679 -13.00 -1.57 33.48
C THR A 679 -12.41 -0.21 33.10
N ARG A 680 -11.39 0.21 33.85
CA ARG A 680 -10.80 1.55 33.94
C ARG A 680 -10.78 2.36 32.62
N PHE A 681 -11.62 3.41 32.50
CA PHE A 681 -11.78 4.32 31.33
C PHE A 681 -12.25 3.70 29.99
N SER A 682 -12.88 2.53 29.97
CA SER A 682 -13.28 1.88 28.70
C SER A 682 -14.56 2.44 28.02
N ASP A 683 -15.40 3.24 28.69
CA ASP A 683 -16.75 3.59 28.21
C ASP A 683 -16.91 5.02 27.68
N GLY A 684 -16.02 5.42 26.78
CA GLY A 684 -15.93 6.75 26.16
C GLY A 684 -17.21 7.45 25.65
N GLN A 685 -18.33 6.85 25.23
CA GLN A 685 -18.67 5.44 24.96
C GLN A 685 -18.15 4.99 23.59
N LEU A 686 -18.28 3.69 23.28
CA LEU A 686 -18.12 3.22 21.89
C LEU A 686 -19.29 3.69 21.03
N GLN A 687 -19.18 4.93 20.56
CA GLN A 687 -20.04 5.53 19.56
C GLN A 687 -19.75 4.93 18.18
N PRO A 688 -20.76 4.80 17.30
CA PRO A 688 -20.54 4.49 15.90
C PRO A 688 -19.51 5.44 15.28
N ASN A 689 -18.67 4.92 14.38
CA ASN A 689 -17.72 5.68 13.57
C ASN A 689 -16.65 6.46 14.35
N THR A 690 -16.49 6.21 15.66
CA THR A 690 -15.40 6.78 16.46
C THR A 690 -14.22 5.82 16.49
N ARG A 691 -13.01 6.32 16.25
CA ARG A 691 -11.76 5.55 16.37
C ARG A 691 -11.58 5.03 17.79
N LEU A 692 -11.05 3.83 17.92
CA LEU A 692 -10.51 3.34 19.17
C LEU A 692 -9.25 4.14 19.49
N THR A 693 -9.26 4.80 20.65
CA THR A 693 -8.06 5.44 21.18
C THR A 693 -7.07 4.37 21.66
N TRP A 694 -5.80 4.74 21.81
CA TRP A 694 -4.79 3.82 22.35
C TRP A 694 -5.18 3.25 23.72
N TRP A 695 -5.99 3.97 24.52
CA TRP A 695 -6.55 3.48 25.79
C TRP A 695 -7.47 2.26 25.65
N TYR A 696 -8.11 2.08 24.50
CA TYR A 696 -8.97 0.92 24.22
C TYR A 696 -8.17 -0.24 23.61
N ALA A 697 -7.07 0.06 22.93
CA ALA A 697 -6.19 -0.92 22.29
C ALA A 697 -5.13 -1.50 23.24
N ALA A 698 -4.48 -0.66 24.06
CA ALA A 698 -3.36 -1.03 24.90
C ALA A 698 -3.79 -1.92 26.09
N PRO A 699 -2.95 -2.87 26.54
CA PRO A 699 -3.14 -3.54 27.81
C PRO A 699 -2.88 -2.52 28.93
N ARG A 700 -3.96 -2.00 29.53
CA ARG A 700 -3.85 -1.12 30.69
C ARG A 700 -3.64 -2.00 31.92
N ASN A 701 -2.63 -1.70 32.74
CA ASN A 701 -2.40 -2.38 34.03
C ASN A 701 -2.41 -3.92 33.97
N GLY A 702 -1.92 -4.51 32.88
CA GLY A 702 -1.77 -5.94 32.70
C GLY A 702 -2.60 -6.51 31.56
N HIS A 703 -3.54 -5.74 31.00
CA HIS A 703 -4.80 -6.33 30.54
C HIS A 703 -5.55 -5.53 29.47
N ILE A 704 -6.04 -6.21 28.41
CA ILE A 704 -6.86 -5.59 27.35
C ILE A 704 -8.32 -5.53 27.77
N SER A 705 -8.97 -4.38 27.58
CA SER A 705 -10.44 -4.30 27.65
C SER A 705 -11.08 -5.00 26.44
N LEU A 706 -11.33 -6.30 26.58
CA LEU A 706 -11.92 -7.16 25.55
C LEU A 706 -13.39 -6.81 25.25
N PHE A 707 -14.09 -6.19 26.21
CA PHE A 707 -15.51 -5.85 26.15
C PHE A 707 -15.75 -4.44 26.71
N SER A 708 -16.65 -3.68 26.07
CA SER A 708 -17.09 -2.39 26.61
C SER A 708 -18.00 -2.60 27.84
N LYS A 709 -18.08 -1.61 28.73
CA LYS A 709 -19.07 -1.58 29.83
C LYS A 709 -20.50 -1.88 29.36
N ARG A 710 -20.93 -1.33 28.22
CA ARG A 710 -22.25 -1.65 27.62
C ARG A 710 -22.41 -3.13 27.28
N SER A 711 -21.33 -3.79 26.85
CA SER A 711 -21.32 -5.23 26.58
C SER A 711 -21.46 -6.04 27.86
N LEU A 712 -20.80 -5.64 28.95
CA LEU A 712 -20.92 -6.28 30.26
C LEU A 712 -22.31 -6.07 30.89
N VAL A 713 -22.91 -4.88 30.76
CA VAL A 713 -24.30 -4.61 31.15
C VAL A 713 -25.26 -5.56 30.42
N LEU A 714 -25.14 -5.68 29.09
CA LEU A 714 -25.98 -6.59 28.30
C LEU A 714 -25.82 -8.06 28.72
N LEU A 715 -24.62 -8.50 29.10
CA LEU A 715 -24.38 -9.87 29.57
C LEU A 715 -24.97 -10.11 30.97
N ALA A 716 -24.97 -9.10 31.84
CA ALA A 716 -25.61 -9.15 33.14
C ALA A 716 -27.14 -9.27 33.00
N GLU A 717 -27.75 -8.38 32.21
CA GLU A 717 -29.19 -8.37 31.90
C GLU A 717 -29.67 -9.74 31.39
N GLN A 718 -28.91 -10.37 30.49
CA GLN A 718 -29.20 -11.69 29.92
C GLN A 718 -29.10 -12.86 30.88
N ARG A 719 -28.55 -12.64 32.08
CA ARG A 719 -28.37 -13.64 33.14
C ARG A 719 -29.19 -13.31 34.38
N GLY A 720 -30.09 -12.32 34.30
CA GLY A 720 -30.90 -11.88 35.44
C GLY A 720 -30.10 -11.15 36.53
N LEU A 721 -28.88 -10.72 36.21
CA LEU A 721 -28.04 -9.92 37.11
C LEU A 721 -28.29 -8.44 36.87
N GLN A 722 -28.26 -7.67 37.96
CA GLN A 722 -28.23 -6.21 37.93
C GLN A 722 -26.78 -5.72 37.84
N PHE A 723 -26.58 -4.51 37.33
CA PHE A 723 -25.28 -3.86 37.17
C PHE A 723 -25.23 -2.59 38.05
N GLY A 724 -24.16 -2.43 38.83
CA GLY A 724 -23.87 -1.25 39.64
C GLY A 724 -22.48 -0.66 39.37
N SER A 725 -22.25 0.58 39.80
CA SER A 725 -20.96 1.26 39.70
C SER A 725 -20.61 1.92 41.04
N PHE A 726 -19.39 1.73 41.53
CA PHE A 726 -18.85 2.44 42.69
C PHE A 726 -18.24 3.79 42.30
N ASN A 727 -17.64 3.82 41.11
CA ASN A 727 -17.06 4.98 40.46
C ASN A 727 -16.97 4.69 38.94
N GLU A 728 -16.25 5.51 38.18
CA GLU A 728 -16.05 5.33 36.73
C GLU A 728 -15.23 4.09 36.37
N ASP A 729 -14.46 3.55 37.32
CA ASP A 729 -13.43 2.54 37.12
C ASP A 729 -13.79 1.15 37.68
N THR A 730 -14.70 1.08 38.66
CA THR A 730 -15.05 -0.13 39.42
C THR A 730 -16.55 -0.36 39.45
N HIS A 731 -16.96 -1.55 39.04
CA HIS A 731 -18.37 -1.95 38.84
C HIS A 731 -18.70 -3.24 39.60
N CYS A 732 -19.99 -3.53 39.73
CA CYS A 732 -20.46 -4.78 40.29
C CYS A 732 -21.62 -5.42 39.50
N LEU A 733 -21.68 -6.75 39.54
CA LEU A 733 -22.88 -7.52 39.18
C LEU A 733 -23.43 -8.21 40.42
N PHE A 734 -24.75 -8.31 40.53
CA PHE A 734 -25.42 -9.00 41.63
C PHE A 734 -26.81 -9.49 41.24
N GLY A 735 -27.28 -10.56 41.86
CA GLY A 735 -28.66 -11.05 41.70
C GLY A 735 -29.57 -10.35 42.71
N ARG A 736 -29.52 -10.81 43.96
CA ARG A 736 -30.07 -10.10 45.14
C ARG A 736 -28.93 -9.52 45.96
N LEU A 737 -29.09 -8.31 46.50
CA LEU A 737 -28.08 -7.71 47.38
C LEU A 737 -28.15 -8.32 48.79
N PRO A 738 -27.04 -8.90 49.30
CA PRO A 738 -26.96 -9.33 50.69
C PRO A 738 -27.08 -8.12 51.62
N ALA A 739 -27.47 -8.34 52.88
CA ALA A 739 -27.68 -7.26 53.84
C ALA A 739 -26.46 -6.32 54.01
N TRP A 740 -25.24 -6.88 54.02
CA TRP A 740 -24.00 -6.09 54.05
C TRP A 740 -23.74 -5.32 52.75
N GLY A 741 -24.23 -5.83 51.61
CA GLY A 741 -24.12 -5.21 50.29
C GLY A 741 -25.14 -4.09 50.04
N ARG A 742 -26.14 -3.89 50.91
CA ARG A 742 -27.14 -2.82 50.72
C ARG A 742 -26.55 -1.41 50.89
N LYS A 743 -25.43 -1.26 51.62
CA LYS A 743 -24.66 -0.01 51.70
C LYS A 743 -24.00 0.41 50.37
N LEU A 744 -24.03 -0.45 49.33
CA LEU A 744 -23.25 -0.24 48.10
C LEU A 744 -23.96 0.57 47.01
N LEU A 745 -25.29 0.68 47.05
CA LEU A 745 -26.09 1.29 45.96
C LEU A 745 -27.03 2.41 46.44
N GLY A 746 -26.73 3.03 47.57
CA GLY A 746 -27.38 4.28 47.99
C GLY A 746 -26.73 4.88 49.24
N GLY A 747 -26.71 6.20 49.43
CA GLY A 747 -27.15 7.26 48.50
C GLY A 747 -28.56 7.12 47.94
#